data_AF-A0A2T2V6U8-F1
#
_entry.id   AF-A0A2T2V6U8-F1
#
_cell.length_a   1.000
_cell.length_b   1.000
_cell.length_c   1.000
_cell.angle_alpha   90.00
_cell.angle_beta   90.00
_cell.angle_gamma   90.00
#
_symmetry.space_group_name_H-M   'P 1'
#
loop_
_entity.id
_entity.type
_entity.pdbx_description
1 polymer ?
#
loop_
_entity_poly.entity_id
_entity_poly.type
_entity_poly.pdbx_seq_one_letter_code
_entity_poly.pdbx_strand_id
1 'polypeptide(L)'
;MGRPAFHVLLVEDDRDDAFIVRRRLEQAPTIACELTWKTAYQEGLEALCSGRFDAALVDYRLGARTGLDLLKAAVDRGVRTPLILLTGQGNPDVDRRAMQAGAADYLTKANLDAPLLERALRHARERARSEREIRRQAALLDEVQDAICTYDLDGRVTYWNEGARRMTGYTKEEVGTLHDCEDGCLYGADRETVERAWQTVLEEGEWTGEIEQTTKSGDLLVVESQWTLVTGAGGEPEAVLVLNTDITEKKRLEQQALRSQRMESIGRLASGIAHDLGNLLVPIQLGVSVLRERFPDDERAERSLRMIEKSAERGSDMAERVLSFAQGTGGERRPLDLAGIVEEVEDLVEESFSEDIAFESILREDLPPVRGDATQLQQVLVNLSVNARDAMPEGGRLLLEARPVELDDGDARLQPTEAEAGSYVHVCVEDTGTGIPSDVRDKIFEPFFSTKSSDDGTGLGLSTVYSIVTSHGGLMNVQSTEGEGTRFNVFLPAASPEAFEEEKAPEDQAPAEKDAPRESPPGDGSASEEKERVLIIDDEAFIRESAEAALESCGYRPLTAAQLGEAHRLLDEHAVDAILTDGALEDGPDGLTTAVRALKSRCPEVPVVVCSSRSDGYPEKAREAGAEHFLAKPFDAETLREALGTVLRRQAGPHRQAAVSREQAAPRE
;
A
#
# COMPACT_ATOMS: atom_id res chain seq x y z
N MET A 1 36.47 27.05 49.65
CA MET A 1 36.51 26.09 48.53
C MET A 1 37.84 26.28 47.82
N GLY A 2 38.70 25.26 47.79
CA GLY A 2 39.97 25.33 47.09
C GLY A 2 39.73 25.57 45.60
N ARG A 3 40.52 26.44 44.97
CA ARG A 3 40.46 26.63 43.51
C ARG A 3 40.80 25.30 42.85
N PRO A 4 40.07 24.86 41.81
CA PRO A 4 40.43 23.64 41.08
C PRO A 4 41.86 23.78 40.53
N ALA A 5 42.69 22.77 40.80
CA ALA A 5 44.09 22.77 40.38
C ALA A 5 44.19 22.61 38.85
N PHE A 6 45.06 23.41 38.24
CA PHE A 6 45.42 23.34 36.83
C PHE A 6 46.53 22.29 36.67
N HIS A 7 46.25 21.18 36.00
CA HIS A 7 47.19 20.06 35.89
C HIS A 7 48.12 20.29 34.71
N VAL A 8 49.39 20.57 34.98
CA VAL A 8 50.42 20.82 33.97
C VAL A 8 51.35 19.63 33.88
N LEU A 9 51.56 19.11 32.67
CA LEU A 9 52.66 18.18 32.39
C LEU A 9 53.90 18.98 32.01
N LEU A 10 55.03 18.70 32.64
CA LEU A 10 56.34 19.20 32.21
C LEU A 10 57.19 18.04 31.71
N VAL A 11 57.65 18.11 30.47
CA VAL A 11 58.61 17.16 29.89
C VAL A 11 59.94 17.90 29.73
N GLU A 12 60.92 17.57 30.57
CA GLU A 12 62.18 18.30 30.69
C GLU A 12 63.26 17.33 31.19
N ASP A 13 64.36 17.19 30.44
CA ASP A 13 65.44 16.26 30.77
C ASP A 13 66.46 16.85 31.77
N ASP A 14 66.49 18.18 31.89
CA ASP A 14 67.31 18.90 32.86
C ASP A 14 66.58 19.16 34.19
N ARG A 15 67.15 18.66 35.29
CA ARG A 15 66.54 18.76 36.62
C ARG A 15 66.51 20.20 37.16
N ASP A 16 67.49 21.02 36.81
CA ASP A 16 67.58 22.40 37.28
C ASP A 16 66.54 23.27 36.56
N ASP A 17 66.40 23.10 35.24
CA ASP A 17 65.36 23.75 34.46
C ASP A 17 63.96 23.34 34.95
N ALA A 18 63.74 22.04 35.23
CA ALA A 18 62.49 21.55 35.77
C ALA A 18 62.16 22.18 37.15
N PHE A 19 63.17 22.34 38.00
CA PHE A 19 63.02 22.99 39.30
C PHE A 19 62.67 24.49 39.15
N ILE A 20 63.30 25.18 38.19
CA ILE A 20 63.00 26.59 37.89
C ILE A 20 61.54 26.73 37.44
N VAL A 21 61.10 25.95 36.46
CA VAL A 21 59.72 25.99 35.95
C VAL A 21 58.72 25.69 37.06
N ARG A 22 58.97 24.66 37.89
CA ARG A 22 58.13 24.34 39.05
C ARG A 22 57.99 25.53 40.00
N ARG A 23 59.10 26.13 40.41
CA ARG A 23 59.10 27.27 41.34
C ARG A 23 58.38 28.48 40.76
N ARG A 24 58.46 28.71 39.44
CA ARG A 24 57.72 29.78 38.75
C ARG A 24 56.21 29.50 38.74
N LEU A 25 55.79 28.27 38.47
CA LEU A 25 54.37 27.90 38.49
C LEU A 25 53.77 27.95 39.90
N GLU A 26 54.53 27.63 40.94
CA GLU A 26 54.12 27.80 42.35
C GLU A 26 53.90 29.28 42.72
N GLN A 27 54.54 30.20 41.99
CA GLN A 27 54.40 31.65 42.16
C GLN A 27 53.31 32.26 41.26
N ALA A 28 52.52 31.44 40.56
CA ALA A 28 51.47 31.93 39.67
C ALA A 28 50.41 32.75 40.46
N PRO A 29 50.13 34.00 40.06
CA PRO A 29 49.28 34.89 40.85
C PRO A 29 47.79 34.52 40.87
N THR A 30 47.24 33.86 39.83
CA THR A 30 45.78 33.62 39.75
C THR A 30 45.35 32.15 39.73
N ILE A 31 46.19 31.22 39.26
CA ILE A 31 45.89 29.78 39.20
C ILE A 31 46.73 28.96 40.18
N ALA A 32 46.15 27.90 40.74
CA ALA A 32 46.90 26.88 41.48
C ALA A 32 47.32 25.80 40.47
N CYS A 33 48.62 25.62 40.25
CA CYS A 33 49.15 24.62 39.30
C CYS A 33 49.64 23.37 40.02
N GLU A 34 49.21 22.20 39.54
CA GLU A 34 49.80 20.91 39.91
C GLU A 34 50.70 20.42 38.78
N LEU A 35 52.01 20.36 39.03
CA LEU A 35 53.01 20.01 38.03
C LEU A 35 53.42 18.53 38.13
N THR A 36 53.12 17.77 37.08
CA THR A 36 53.69 16.44 36.87
C THR A 36 54.91 16.55 35.97
N TRP A 37 56.07 16.13 36.46
CA TRP A 37 57.33 16.20 35.70
C TRP A 37 57.73 14.82 35.18
N LYS A 38 58.14 14.76 33.90
CA LYS A 38 58.71 13.61 33.20
C LYS A 38 60.04 13.99 32.57
N THR A 39 61.01 13.09 32.66
CA THR A 39 62.40 13.36 32.23
C THR A 39 62.70 12.85 30.83
N ALA A 40 61.96 11.83 30.37
CA ALA A 40 62.20 11.19 29.09
C ALA A 40 61.06 11.47 28.10
N TYR A 41 61.43 11.58 26.82
CA TYR A 41 60.49 11.70 25.69
C TYR A 41 59.34 10.68 25.77
N GLN A 42 59.67 9.41 26.02
CA GLN A 42 58.70 8.31 25.96
C GLN A 42 57.67 8.42 27.08
N GLU A 43 58.13 8.74 28.29
CA GLU A 43 57.25 8.97 29.44
C GLU A 43 56.36 10.21 29.24
N GLY A 44 56.89 11.26 28.60
CA GLY A 44 56.14 12.46 28.25
C GLY A 44 55.02 12.17 27.26
N LEU A 45 55.30 11.40 26.21
CA LEU A 45 54.31 11.00 25.21
C LEU A 45 53.22 10.10 25.81
N GLU A 46 53.59 9.12 26.64
CA GLU A 46 52.62 8.26 27.35
C GLU A 46 51.73 9.07 28.31
N ALA A 47 52.33 10.04 29.02
CA ALA A 47 51.58 10.94 29.88
C ALA A 47 50.59 11.80 29.10
N LEU A 48 50.98 12.32 27.93
CA LEU A 48 50.08 13.06 27.03
C LEU A 48 48.92 12.20 26.53
N CYS A 49 49.18 10.95 26.13
CA CYS A 49 48.14 10.02 25.70
C CYS A 49 47.14 9.66 26.81
N SER A 50 47.49 9.83 28.09
CA SER A 50 46.55 9.60 29.20
C SER A 50 45.41 10.61 29.28
N GLY A 51 45.55 11.79 28.63
CA GLY A 51 44.51 12.82 28.57
C GLY A 51 44.19 13.54 29.89
N ARG A 52 45.05 13.42 30.90
CA ARG A 52 44.80 13.93 32.27
C ARG A 52 45.25 15.38 32.52
N PHE A 53 45.87 16.03 31.55
CA PHE A 53 46.51 17.33 31.72
C PHE A 53 45.75 18.44 31.00
N ASP A 54 45.63 19.60 31.65
CA ASP A 54 45.04 20.81 31.09
C ASP A 54 45.92 21.44 30.01
N ALA A 55 47.25 21.34 30.17
CA ALA A 55 48.26 21.75 29.18
C ALA A 55 49.60 21.05 29.47
N ALA A 56 50.49 21.05 28.48
CA ALA A 56 51.85 20.51 28.61
C ALA A 56 52.91 21.55 28.24
N LEU A 57 53.94 21.67 29.07
CA LEU A 57 55.18 22.39 28.81
C LEU A 57 56.23 21.35 28.40
N VAL A 58 56.84 21.52 27.23
CA VAL A 58 57.77 20.53 26.68
C VAL A 58 59.05 21.22 26.27
N ASP A 59 60.18 20.80 26.83
CA ASP A 59 61.46 21.32 26.41
C ASP A 59 61.79 20.94 24.96
N TYR A 60 62.48 21.84 24.26
CA TYR A 60 62.94 21.59 22.91
C TYR A 60 63.96 20.45 22.85
N ARG A 61 64.86 20.31 23.82
CA ARG A 61 65.86 19.25 23.85
C ARG A 61 65.44 18.18 24.87
N LEU A 62 65.26 16.94 24.40
CA LEU A 62 64.89 15.80 25.24
C LEU A 62 65.85 14.64 24.96
N GLY A 63 67.11 14.84 25.32
CA GLY A 63 68.21 13.93 25.03
C GLY A 63 68.45 13.73 23.54
N ALA A 64 68.21 12.50 23.05
CA ALA A 64 68.43 12.13 21.64
C ALA A 64 67.30 12.56 20.69
N ARG A 65 66.16 13.04 21.22
CA ARG A 65 65.00 13.53 20.45
C ARG A 65 64.66 14.96 20.83
N THR A 66 63.81 15.61 20.04
CA THR A 66 63.36 16.98 20.31
C THR A 66 61.93 17.03 20.82
N GLY A 67 61.57 18.11 21.53
CA GLY A 67 60.19 18.40 21.90
C GLY A 67 59.26 18.56 20.68
N LEU A 68 59.81 18.97 19.54
CA LEU A 68 59.08 19.04 18.27
C LEU A 68 58.68 17.65 17.75
N ASP A 69 59.56 16.66 17.90
CA ASP A 69 59.25 15.26 17.55
C ASP A 69 58.17 14.69 18.47
N LEU A 70 58.10 15.16 19.71
CA LEU A 70 57.10 14.75 20.68
C LEU A 70 55.73 15.36 20.35
N LEU A 71 55.71 16.64 19.99
CA LEU A 71 54.51 17.32 19.51
C LEU A 71 53.90 16.61 18.29
N LYS A 72 54.71 16.33 17.26
CA LYS A 72 54.23 15.60 16.08
C LYS A 72 53.67 14.22 16.44
N ALA A 73 54.42 13.46 17.23
CA ALA A 73 54.00 12.13 17.66
C ALA A 73 52.72 12.14 18.53
N ALA A 74 52.45 13.24 19.25
CA ALA A 74 51.24 13.43 20.02
C ALA A 74 50.06 13.81 19.12
N VAL A 75 50.26 14.72 18.15
CA VAL A 75 49.26 15.11 17.16
C VAL A 75 48.84 13.91 16.30
N ASP A 76 49.80 13.11 15.82
CA ASP A 76 49.55 11.90 15.03
C ASP A 76 48.75 10.83 15.81
N ARG A 77 48.87 10.82 17.15
CA ARG A 77 48.10 9.95 18.05
C ARG A 77 46.77 10.55 18.50
N GLY A 78 46.39 11.71 17.96
CA GLY A 78 45.14 12.39 18.29
C GLY A 78 45.11 12.99 19.70
N VAL A 79 46.27 13.27 20.32
CA VAL A 79 46.35 13.94 21.62
C VAL A 79 45.78 15.35 21.49
N ARG A 80 44.87 15.72 22.40
CA ARG A 80 44.15 17.01 22.39
C ARG A 80 44.63 17.99 23.46
N THR A 81 45.55 17.58 24.34
CA THR A 81 46.13 18.47 25.35
C THR A 81 46.98 19.55 24.66
N PRO A 82 46.74 20.84 24.90
CA PRO A 82 47.51 21.90 24.26
C PRO A 82 48.96 21.88 24.78
N LEU A 83 49.91 21.97 23.85
CA LEU A 83 51.33 21.76 24.10
C LEU A 83 52.11 23.04 23.78
N ILE A 84 52.85 23.54 24.77
CA ILE A 84 53.66 24.76 24.72
C ILE A 84 55.13 24.35 24.72
N LEU A 85 55.88 24.81 23.73
CA LEU A 85 57.29 24.46 23.59
C LEU A 85 58.19 25.43 24.36
N LEU A 86 59.12 24.93 25.17
CA LEU A 86 60.15 25.74 25.85
C LEU A 86 61.45 25.69 25.03
N THR A 87 62.01 26.84 24.67
CA THR A 87 63.22 26.92 23.81
C THR A 87 64.34 27.73 24.48
N GLY A 88 65.60 27.29 24.34
CA GLY A 88 66.74 27.90 25.03
C GLY A 88 67.21 29.25 24.46
N GLN A 89 67.33 29.36 23.14
CA GLN A 89 67.64 30.60 22.43
C GLN A 89 66.58 30.78 21.34
N GLY A 90 65.92 31.94 21.31
CA GLY A 90 64.82 32.24 20.37
C GLY A 90 65.29 32.17 18.92
N ASN A 91 65.20 30.98 18.34
CA ASN A 91 65.50 30.72 16.95
C ASN A 91 64.18 30.77 16.16
N PRO A 92 63.95 31.80 15.32
CA PRO A 92 62.68 31.98 14.62
C PRO A 92 62.25 30.79 13.76
N ASP A 93 63.22 30.01 13.25
CA ASP A 93 62.93 28.81 12.47
C ASP A 93 62.34 27.67 13.31
N VAL A 94 62.74 27.56 14.58
CA VAL A 94 62.20 26.57 15.52
C VAL A 94 60.77 26.96 15.90
N ASP A 95 60.54 28.24 16.18
CA ASP A 95 59.22 28.77 16.57
C ASP A 95 58.20 28.55 15.44
N ARG A 96 58.57 28.86 14.19
CA ARG A 96 57.72 28.61 13.01
C ARG A 96 57.39 27.13 12.85
N ARG A 97 58.38 26.24 13.01
CA ARG A 97 58.17 24.78 12.89
C ARG A 97 57.29 24.24 14.00
N ALA A 98 57.39 24.78 15.21
CA ALA A 98 56.54 24.42 16.33
C ALA A 98 55.07 24.76 16.05
N MET A 99 54.79 25.99 15.60
CA MET A 99 53.43 26.40 15.25
C MET A 99 52.84 25.59 14.08
N GLN A 100 53.64 25.34 13.03
CA GLN A 100 53.22 24.48 11.90
C GLN A 100 52.94 23.03 12.32
N ALA A 101 53.64 22.53 13.33
CA ALA A 101 53.43 21.19 13.89
C ALA A 101 52.27 21.13 14.91
N GLY A 102 51.57 22.24 15.16
CA GLY A 102 50.39 22.29 16.03
C GLY A 102 50.66 22.66 17.48
N ALA A 103 51.78 23.34 17.78
CA ALA A 103 52.03 23.87 19.12
C ALA A 103 50.99 24.94 19.47
N ALA A 104 50.53 24.95 20.72
CA ALA A 104 49.59 25.96 21.22
C ALA A 104 50.28 27.31 21.40
N ASP A 105 51.54 27.29 21.84
CA ASP A 105 52.41 28.46 22.02
C ASP A 105 53.89 28.02 22.09
N TYR A 106 54.81 28.98 22.11
CA TYR A 106 56.24 28.75 22.38
C TYR A 106 56.79 29.83 23.33
N LEU A 107 57.67 29.44 24.25
CA LEU A 107 58.26 30.35 25.23
C LEU A 107 59.78 30.16 25.29
N THR A 108 60.51 31.26 25.50
CA THR A 108 61.97 31.23 25.62
C THR A 108 62.40 31.07 27.08
N LYS A 109 63.25 30.08 27.38
CA LYS A 109 63.76 29.76 28.74
C LYS A 109 64.42 30.97 29.41
N ALA A 110 65.12 31.81 28.63
CA ALA A 110 65.80 33.00 29.13
C ALA A 110 64.87 34.04 29.78
N ASN A 111 63.58 34.07 29.40
CA ASN A 111 62.62 35.09 29.83
C ASN A 111 61.41 34.48 30.57
N LEU A 112 61.55 33.28 31.14
CA LEU A 112 60.46 32.65 31.90
C LEU A 112 60.24 33.33 33.25
N ASP A 113 59.10 34.00 33.38
CA ASP A 113 58.55 34.47 34.65
C ASP A 113 57.19 33.81 34.95
N ALA A 114 56.72 33.98 36.19
CA ALA A 114 55.46 33.38 36.63
C ALA A 114 54.23 33.92 35.86
N PRO A 115 54.09 35.25 35.65
CA PRO A 115 52.96 35.80 34.88
C PRO A 115 52.90 35.32 33.43
N LEU A 116 54.04 35.18 32.75
CA LEU A 116 54.10 34.74 31.36
C LEU A 116 53.68 33.27 31.22
N LEU A 117 54.21 32.39 32.06
CA LEU A 117 53.83 30.97 32.08
C LEU A 117 52.34 30.79 32.35
N GLU A 118 51.80 31.49 33.34
CA GLU A 118 50.37 31.46 33.66
C GLU A 118 49.52 31.94 32.47
N ARG A 119 49.89 33.06 31.86
CA ARG A 119 49.17 33.62 30.71
C ARG A 119 49.17 32.64 29.53
N ALA A 120 50.32 32.06 29.20
CA ALA A 120 50.45 31.11 28.10
C ALA A 120 49.60 29.85 28.34
N LEU A 121 49.68 29.26 29.54
CA LEU A 121 48.88 28.09 29.92
C LEU A 121 47.37 28.37 29.85
N ARG A 122 46.92 29.53 30.34
CA ARG A 122 45.51 29.93 30.28
C ARG A 122 45.02 30.12 28.85
N HIS A 123 45.75 30.88 28.02
CA HIS A 123 45.39 31.09 26.62
C HIS A 123 45.35 29.78 25.84
N ALA A 124 46.33 28.90 26.06
CA ALA A 124 46.39 27.60 25.43
C ALA A 124 45.16 26.73 25.78
N ARG A 125 44.76 26.70 27.07
CA ARG A 125 43.57 25.96 27.52
C ARG A 125 42.26 26.56 27.00
N GLU A 126 42.12 27.88 27.08
CA GLU A 126 40.91 28.59 26.64
C GLU A 126 40.70 28.39 25.12
N ARG A 127 41.75 28.53 24.31
CA ARG A 127 41.70 28.29 22.87
C ARG A 127 41.32 26.84 22.54
N ALA A 128 41.98 25.87 23.15
CA ALA A 128 41.67 24.45 22.94
C ALA A 128 40.22 24.10 23.35
N ARG A 129 39.69 24.75 24.39
CA ARG A 129 38.29 24.58 24.80
C ARG A 129 37.31 25.16 23.79
N SER A 130 37.54 26.38 23.30
CA SER A 130 36.67 27.01 22.30
C SER A 130 36.64 26.22 20.99
N GLU A 131 37.81 25.80 20.49
CA GLU A 131 37.90 24.97 19.29
C GLU A 131 37.18 23.62 19.47
N ARG A 132 37.24 23.04 20.67
CA ARG A 132 36.54 21.79 21.00
C ARG A 132 35.03 21.97 21.03
N GLU A 133 34.54 23.08 21.58
CA GLU A 133 33.12 23.39 21.64
C GLU A 133 32.54 23.58 20.24
N ILE A 134 33.23 24.35 19.38
CA ILE A 134 32.83 24.56 17.98
C ILE A 134 32.76 23.23 17.23
N ARG A 135 33.79 22.38 17.35
CA ARG A 135 33.77 21.05 16.73
C ARG A 135 32.65 20.16 17.26
N ARG A 136 32.34 20.26 18.55
CA ARG A 136 31.24 19.50 19.14
C ARG A 136 29.89 19.96 18.59
N GLN A 137 29.68 21.27 18.48
CA GLN A 137 28.45 21.83 17.91
C GLN A 137 28.28 21.43 16.44
N ALA A 138 29.35 21.48 15.64
CA ALA A 138 29.32 21.00 14.26
C ALA A 138 28.95 19.51 14.17
N ALA A 139 29.58 18.66 15.01
CA ALA A 139 29.28 17.23 15.02
C ALA A 139 27.83 16.90 15.42
N LEU A 140 27.16 17.75 16.20
CA LEU A 140 25.74 17.55 16.54
C LEU A 140 24.83 17.76 15.31
N LEU A 141 25.20 18.67 14.40
CA LEU A 141 24.45 18.90 13.16
C LEU A 141 24.57 17.70 12.19
N ASP A 142 25.64 16.91 12.31
CA ASP A 142 25.84 15.68 11.53
C ASP A 142 25.01 14.49 12.04
N GLU A 143 24.52 14.54 13.28
CA GLU A 143 23.63 13.51 13.82
C GLU A 143 22.18 13.67 13.35
N VAL A 144 21.79 14.86 12.86
CA VAL A 144 20.44 15.14 12.36
C VAL A 144 20.19 14.41 11.03
N GLN A 145 18.97 13.92 10.83
CA GLN A 145 18.56 13.25 9.59
C GLN A 145 18.34 14.27 8.46
N ASP A 146 17.75 15.41 8.78
CA ASP A 146 17.52 16.51 7.86
C ASP A 146 18.81 16.98 7.18
N ALA A 147 18.66 17.35 5.91
CA ALA A 147 19.73 17.96 5.16
C ALA A 147 19.84 19.43 5.57
N ILE A 148 21.00 19.80 6.10
CA ILE A 148 21.32 21.17 6.49
C ILE A 148 22.46 21.66 5.59
N CYS A 149 22.18 22.67 4.80
CA CYS A 149 23.16 23.30 3.93
C CYS A 149 23.10 24.83 4.03
N THR A 150 24.24 25.48 3.79
CA THR A 150 24.27 26.94 3.64
C THR A 150 24.87 27.32 2.31
N TYR A 151 24.33 28.37 1.72
CA TYR A 151 24.79 28.97 0.47
C TYR A 151 25.28 30.39 0.73
N ASP A 152 26.36 30.81 0.07
CA ASP A 152 26.69 32.24 -0.01
C ASP A 152 25.70 32.97 -0.96
N LEU A 153 25.79 34.30 -1.03
CA LEU A 153 24.90 35.11 -1.87
C LEU A 153 25.07 34.87 -3.38
N ASP A 154 26.18 34.25 -3.80
CA ASP A 154 26.42 33.81 -5.18
C ASP A 154 25.85 32.39 -5.42
N GLY A 155 25.22 31.79 -4.40
CA GLY A 155 24.62 30.46 -4.45
C GLY A 155 25.65 29.32 -4.33
N ARG A 156 26.87 29.54 -3.85
CA ARG A 156 27.86 28.46 -3.63
C ARG A 156 27.66 27.81 -2.27
N VAL A 157 27.77 26.48 -2.23
CA VAL A 157 27.64 25.73 -0.97
C VAL A 157 28.81 26.04 -0.04
N THR A 158 28.52 26.63 1.13
CA THR A 158 29.49 26.92 2.18
C THR A 158 29.48 25.87 3.30
N TYR A 159 28.35 25.22 3.53
CA TYR A 159 28.19 24.14 4.51
C TYR A 159 27.27 23.04 3.98
N TRP A 160 27.58 21.80 4.37
CA TRP A 160 26.83 20.60 3.99
C TRP A 160 27.02 19.56 5.09
N ASN A 161 25.98 19.23 5.85
CA ASN A 161 26.07 18.24 6.92
C ASN A 161 26.04 16.80 6.38
N GLU A 162 26.27 15.83 7.26
CA GLU A 162 26.15 14.40 6.95
C GLU A 162 24.71 13.99 6.56
N GLY A 163 23.68 14.65 7.12
CA GLY A 163 22.28 14.45 6.72
C GLY A 163 22.05 14.72 5.24
N ALA A 164 22.56 15.85 4.74
CA ALA A 164 22.45 16.23 3.35
C ALA A 164 23.17 15.26 2.41
N ARG A 165 24.36 14.76 2.79
CA ARG A 165 25.05 13.72 2.00
C ARG A 165 24.26 12.41 1.94
N ARG A 166 23.66 11.97 3.05
CA ARG A 166 22.84 10.74 3.09
C ARG A 166 21.59 10.87 2.23
N MET A 167 20.91 12.00 2.33
CA MET A 167 19.65 12.27 1.64
C MET A 167 19.86 12.39 0.12
N THR A 168 20.86 13.17 -0.32
CA THR A 168 21.02 13.48 -1.75
C THR A 168 22.05 12.61 -2.46
N GLY A 169 22.96 11.98 -1.72
CA GLY A 169 24.11 11.24 -2.25
C GLY A 169 25.29 12.11 -2.69
N TYR A 170 25.17 13.44 -2.65
CA TYR A 170 26.21 14.38 -3.07
C TYR A 170 27.07 14.86 -1.89
N THR A 171 28.37 15.05 -2.15
CA THR A 171 29.26 15.79 -1.23
C THR A 171 29.24 17.28 -1.52
N LYS A 172 29.65 18.10 -0.54
CA LYS A 172 29.76 19.56 -0.67
C LYS A 172 30.49 19.99 -1.96
N GLU A 173 31.60 19.31 -2.27
CA GLU A 173 32.45 19.63 -3.41
C GLU A 173 31.81 19.29 -4.77
N GLU A 174 30.81 18.41 -4.79
CA GLU A 174 30.13 17.95 -6.01
C GLU A 174 28.91 18.80 -6.36
N VAL A 175 28.22 19.38 -5.36
CA VAL A 175 27.01 20.19 -5.57
C VAL A 175 27.34 21.52 -6.28
N GLY A 176 28.55 22.06 -6.11
CA GLY A 176 28.98 23.27 -6.80
C GLY A 176 28.19 24.53 -6.39
N THR A 177 27.33 25.03 -7.28
CA THR A 177 26.48 26.20 -7.02
C THR A 177 25.01 25.87 -7.30
N LEU A 178 24.11 26.51 -6.54
CA LEU A 178 22.67 26.40 -6.70
C LEU A 178 22.21 26.74 -8.14
N HIS A 179 22.97 27.60 -8.84
CA HIS A 179 22.64 28.12 -10.16
C HIS A 179 23.24 27.33 -11.34
N ASP A 180 24.27 26.49 -11.12
CA ASP A 180 24.93 25.65 -12.14
C ASP A 180 24.35 24.22 -12.16
N CYS A 181 23.03 24.08 -12.00
CA CYS A 181 22.37 22.79 -12.10
C CYS A 181 22.08 22.47 -13.58
N GLU A 182 22.97 21.71 -14.24
CA GLU A 182 22.66 21.05 -15.53
C GLU A 182 21.50 20.04 -15.37
N ASP A 183 20.86 19.64 -16.47
CA ASP A 183 19.81 18.62 -16.47
C ASP A 183 20.33 17.34 -15.78
N GLY A 184 19.71 16.94 -14.67
CA GLY A 184 20.12 15.80 -13.83
C GLY A 184 20.87 16.16 -12.52
N CYS A 185 21.09 17.44 -12.24
CA CYS A 185 21.62 17.91 -10.95
C CYS A 185 20.52 17.97 -9.86
N LEU A 186 20.93 18.16 -8.60
CA LEU A 186 20.08 18.12 -7.40
C LEU A 186 18.76 18.90 -7.51
N TYR A 187 18.75 20.04 -8.18
CA TYR A 187 17.58 20.92 -8.34
C TYR A 187 17.03 20.95 -9.77
N GLY A 188 17.44 20.02 -10.64
CA GLY A 188 17.05 20.00 -12.04
C GLY A 188 15.55 19.76 -12.26
N ALA A 189 14.90 18.99 -11.36
CA ALA A 189 13.48 18.65 -11.47
C ALA A 189 12.54 19.84 -11.27
N ASP A 190 12.89 20.79 -10.40
CA ASP A 190 12.01 21.91 -10.02
C ASP A 190 12.74 23.26 -9.99
N ARG A 191 13.48 23.52 -11.08
CA ARG A 191 14.32 24.72 -11.22
C ARG A 191 13.55 26.03 -11.02
N GLU A 192 12.34 26.13 -11.56
CA GLU A 192 11.55 27.36 -11.48
C GLU A 192 11.14 27.69 -10.04
N THR A 193 10.82 26.67 -9.23
CA THR A 193 10.48 26.87 -7.82
C THR A 193 11.70 27.24 -6.99
N VAL A 194 12.86 26.66 -7.28
CA VAL A 194 14.14 27.00 -6.64
C VAL A 194 14.54 28.44 -6.95
N GLU A 195 14.41 28.90 -8.20
CA GLU A 195 14.69 30.29 -8.59
C GLU A 195 13.73 31.28 -7.89
N ARG A 196 12.44 30.94 -7.79
CA ARG A 196 11.46 31.73 -7.02
C ARG A 196 11.78 31.77 -5.53
N ALA A 197 12.08 30.62 -4.93
CA ALA A 197 12.45 30.51 -3.52
C ALA A 197 13.69 31.37 -3.20
N TRP A 198 14.68 31.38 -4.09
CA TRP A 198 15.89 32.19 -3.95
C TRP A 198 15.59 33.70 -3.97
N GLN A 199 14.73 34.16 -4.87
CA GLN A 199 14.31 35.56 -4.90
C GLN A 199 13.53 35.93 -3.64
N THR A 200 12.55 35.11 -3.25
CA THR A 200 11.73 35.36 -2.07
C THR A 200 12.56 35.42 -0.78
N VAL A 201 13.50 34.49 -0.57
CA VAL A 201 14.33 34.51 0.65
C VAL A 201 15.24 35.75 0.72
N LEU A 202 15.70 36.28 -0.42
CA LEU A 202 16.50 37.50 -0.47
C LEU A 202 15.67 38.77 -0.22
N GLU A 203 14.40 38.78 -0.64
CA GLU A 203 13.50 39.93 -0.47
C GLU A 203 12.78 39.94 0.88
N GLU A 204 12.26 38.79 1.31
CA GLU A 204 11.40 38.64 2.49
C GLU A 204 12.15 38.06 3.71
N GLY A 205 13.32 37.45 3.50
CA GLY A 205 14.17 36.89 4.55
C GLY A 205 13.90 35.42 4.89
N GLU A 206 12.76 34.86 4.48
CA GLU A 206 12.40 33.46 4.68
C GLU A 206 11.59 32.91 3.51
N TRP A 207 11.69 31.60 3.27
CA TRP A 207 10.81 30.89 2.34
C TRP A 207 10.58 29.46 2.84
N THR A 208 9.38 28.95 2.65
CA THR A 208 9.02 27.56 2.98
C THR A 208 8.17 26.98 1.88
N GLY A 209 8.46 25.74 1.47
CA GLY A 209 7.66 25.04 0.46
C GLY A 209 8.19 23.65 0.16
N GLU A 210 7.49 22.96 -0.72
CA GLU A 210 7.91 21.65 -1.23
C GLU A 210 8.76 21.86 -2.48
N ILE A 211 9.86 21.11 -2.60
CA ILE A 211 10.75 21.12 -3.76
C ILE A 211 11.03 19.69 -4.17
N GLU A 212 10.98 19.41 -5.47
CA GLU A 212 11.47 18.15 -6.02
C GLU A 212 12.98 18.23 -6.30
N GLN A 213 13.70 17.23 -5.81
CA GLN A 213 15.14 17.09 -5.97
C GLN A 213 15.49 15.77 -6.66
N THR A 214 16.60 15.76 -7.39
CA THR A 214 17.13 14.53 -8.00
C THR A 214 18.36 14.08 -7.24
N THR A 215 18.32 12.88 -6.66
CA THR A 215 19.47 12.30 -5.98
C THR A 215 20.58 11.94 -6.96
N LYS A 216 21.79 11.66 -6.46
CA LYS A 216 22.93 11.24 -7.29
C LYS A 216 22.70 9.92 -8.04
N SER A 217 21.82 9.04 -7.54
CA SER A 217 21.40 7.81 -8.22
C SER A 217 20.39 8.05 -9.34
N GLY A 218 19.82 9.25 -9.44
CA GLY A 218 18.77 9.59 -10.40
C GLY A 218 17.35 9.46 -9.86
N ASP A 219 17.19 9.10 -8.57
CA ASP A 219 15.87 8.98 -7.93
C ASP A 219 15.28 10.35 -7.62
N LEU A 220 13.97 10.49 -7.79
CA LEU A 220 13.22 11.69 -7.42
C LEU A 220 12.92 11.69 -5.93
N LEU A 221 13.26 12.78 -5.27
CA LEU A 221 13.07 13.05 -3.85
C LEU A 221 12.14 14.25 -3.69
N VAL A 222 11.14 14.17 -2.83
CA VAL A 222 10.28 15.31 -2.48
C VAL A 222 10.68 15.79 -1.10
N VAL A 223 11.12 17.04 -1.00
CA VAL A 223 11.53 17.63 0.29
C VAL A 223 10.62 18.77 0.71
N GLU A 224 10.28 18.82 1.99
CA GLU A 224 9.80 20.04 2.64
C GLU A 224 11.02 20.88 2.99
N SER A 225 11.10 22.07 2.40
CA SER A 225 12.28 22.89 2.37
C SER A 225 12.03 24.24 3.04
N GLN A 226 12.90 24.61 3.99
CA GLN A 226 12.86 25.87 4.72
C GLN A 226 14.16 26.64 4.51
N TRP A 227 14.03 27.85 3.97
CA TRP A 227 15.14 28.73 3.60
C TRP A 227 15.09 29.97 4.49
N THR A 228 16.23 30.36 5.04
CA THR A 228 16.33 31.51 5.94
C THR A 228 17.57 32.33 5.61
N LEU A 229 17.38 33.64 5.42
CA LEU A 229 18.47 34.57 5.21
C LEU A 229 19.22 34.80 6.53
N VAL A 230 20.50 34.47 6.52
CA VAL A 230 21.42 34.72 7.64
C VAL A 230 22.10 36.06 7.41
N THR A 231 21.95 36.96 8.38
CA THR A 231 22.59 38.28 8.37
C THR A 231 23.80 38.32 9.29
N GLY A 232 24.87 38.98 8.85
CA GLY A 232 26.06 39.20 9.67
C GLY A 232 25.84 40.21 10.80
N ALA A 233 26.87 40.44 11.62
CA ALA A 233 26.81 41.31 12.81
C ALA A 233 26.40 42.78 12.53
N GLY A 234 26.49 43.23 11.27
CA GLY A 234 26.08 44.56 10.81
C GLY A 234 24.66 44.64 10.23
N GLY A 235 23.91 43.53 10.16
CA GLY A 235 22.59 43.46 9.52
C GLY A 235 22.62 43.26 8.00
N GLU A 236 23.80 43.11 7.41
CA GLU A 236 23.96 42.81 5.98
C GLU A 236 23.73 41.32 5.71
N PRO A 237 23.10 40.94 4.58
CA PRO A 237 22.98 39.54 4.14
C PRO A 237 24.34 38.86 4.05
N GLU A 238 24.48 37.66 4.61
CA GLU A 238 25.74 36.90 4.62
C GLU A 238 25.61 35.54 3.91
N ALA A 239 24.53 34.80 4.17
CA ALA A 239 24.30 33.47 3.63
C ALA A 239 22.82 33.11 3.65
N VAL A 240 22.43 32.05 2.94
CA VAL A 240 21.11 31.42 3.03
C VAL A 240 21.26 30.06 3.69
N LEU A 241 20.57 29.82 4.80
CA LEU A 241 20.45 28.51 5.45
C LEU A 241 19.26 27.77 4.86
N VAL A 242 19.48 26.53 4.44
CA VAL A 242 18.46 25.65 3.88
C VAL A 242 18.39 24.38 4.74
N LEU A 243 17.18 24.07 5.20
CA LEU A 243 16.83 22.81 5.85
C LEU A 243 15.88 22.05 4.91
N ASN A 244 16.23 20.82 4.55
CA ASN A 244 15.35 19.94 3.78
C ASN A 244 15.01 18.70 4.61
N THR A 245 13.71 18.41 4.72
CA THR A 245 13.17 17.20 5.30
C THR A 245 12.60 16.34 4.18
N ASP A 246 13.00 15.08 4.11
CA ASP A 246 12.45 14.13 3.14
C ASP A 246 11.00 13.78 3.53
N ILE A 247 10.06 14.09 2.62
CA ILE A 247 8.63 13.79 2.78
C ILE A 247 8.12 12.83 1.69
N THR A 248 9.02 12.19 0.96
CA THR A 248 8.69 11.31 -0.18
C THR A 248 7.78 10.16 0.25
N GLU A 249 8.15 9.44 1.31
CA GLU A 249 7.35 8.33 1.86
C GLU A 249 6.00 8.84 2.39
N LYS A 250 6.00 9.96 3.11
CA LYS A 250 4.78 10.59 3.63
C LYS A 250 3.79 10.93 2.51
N LYS A 251 4.25 11.55 1.42
CA LYS A 251 3.42 11.91 0.26
C LYS A 251 2.85 10.68 -0.45
N ARG A 252 3.65 9.62 -0.60
CA ARG A 252 3.19 8.34 -1.16
C ARG A 252 2.07 7.75 -0.32
N LEU A 253 2.24 7.69 1.00
CA LEU A 253 1.22 7.19 1.91
C LEU A 253 -0.05 8.06 1.91
N GLU A 254 0.08 9.38 1.85
CA GLU A 254 -1.06 10.30 1.74
C GLU A 254 -1.84 10.10 0.43
N GLN A 255 -1.15 9.96 -0.71
CA GLN A 255 -1.79 9.68 -1.99
C GLN A 255 -2.48 8.32 -2.02
N GLN A 256 -1.84 7.29 -1.46
CA GLN A 256 -2.43 5.95 -1.33
C GLN A 256 -3.67 5.96 -0.44
N ALA A 257 -3.62 6.67 0.70
CA ALA A 257 -4.76 6.83 1.59
C ALA A 257 -5.92 7.56 0.89
N LEU A 258 -5.64 8.65 0.16
CA LEU A 258 -6.67 9.37 -0.61
C LEU A 258 -7.32 8.48 -1.68
N ARG A 259 -6.51 7.66 -2.37
CA ARG A 259 -6.98 6.72 -3.39
C ARG A 259 -7.87 5.64 -2.76
N SER A 260 -7.45 5.08 -1.61
CA SER A 260 -8.23 4.09 -0.86
C SER A 260 -9.56 4.66 -0.37
N GLN A 261 -9.56 5.88 0.18
CA GLN A 261 -10.77 6.53 0.68
C GLN A 261 -11.78 6.83 -0.46
N ARG A 262 -11.27 7.26 -1.63
CA ARG A 262 -12.11 7.44 -2.82
C ARG A 262 -12.71 6.11 -3.26
N MET A 263 -11.92 5.04 -3.27
CA MET A 263 -12.39 3.72 -3.67
C MET A 263 -13.47 3.18 -2.73
N GLU A 264 -13.28 3.32 -1.41
CA GLU A 264 -14.28 2.93 -0.42
C GLU A 264 -15.60 3.70 -0.60
N SER A 265 -15.51 5.01 -0.87
CA SER A 265 -16.68 5.87 -1.08
C SER A 265 -17.44 5.50 -2.35
N ILE A 266 -16.73 5.24 -3.45
CA ILE A 266 -17.33 4.79 -4.71
C ILE A 266 -17.93 3.40 -4.52
N GLY A 267 -17.26 2.48 -3.82
CA GLY A 267 -17.77 1.14 -3.54
C GLY A 267 -19.07 1.15 -2.73
N ARG A 268 -19.18 1.99 -1.69
CA ARG A 268 -20.44 2.12 -0.93
C ARG A 268 -21.59 2.64 -1.80
N LEU A 269 -21.34 3.61 -2.67
CA LEU A 269 -22.35 4.15 -3.59
C LEU A 269 -22.74 3.12 -4.66
N ALA A 270 -21.75 2.45 -5.26
CA ALA A 270 -21.95 1.44 -6.29
C ALA A 270 -22.73 0.23 -5.74
N SER A 271 -22.46 -0.21 -4.50
CA SER A 271 -23.24 -1.29 -3.86
C SER A 271 -24.70 -0.91 -3.64
N GLY A 272 -25.00 0.36 -3.32
CA GLY A 272 -26.38 0.85 -3.21
C GLY A 272 -27.08 0.90 -4.57
N ILE A 273 -26.41 1.43 -5.59
CA ILE A 273 -26.95 1.51 -6.96
C ILE A 273 -27.20 0.11 -7.55
N ALA A 274 -26.28 -0.84 -7.35
CA ALA A 274 -26.46 -2.20 -7.81
C ALA A 274 -27.66 -2.90 -7.15
N HIS A 275 -27.86 -2.66 -5.86
CA HIS A 275 -29.04 -3.14 -5.14
C HIS A 275 -30.34 -2.58 -5.73
N ASP A 276 -30.42 -1.26 -5.91
CA ASP A 276 -31.60 -0.61 -6.48
C ASP A 276 -31.89 -1.09 -7.91
N LEU A 277 -30.84 -1.29 -8.73
CA LEU A 277 -30.99 -1.84 -10.08
C LEU A 277 -31.51 -3.28 -10.06
N GLY A 278 -30.98 -4.13 -9.17
CA GLY A 278 -31.47 -5.51 -9.01
C GLY A 278 -32.96 -5.55 -8.66
N ASN A 279 -33.40 -4.68 -7.76
CA ASN A 279 -34.80 -4.59 -7.36
C ASN A 279 -35.72 -4.13 -8.51
N LEU A 280 -35.25 -3.25 -9.39
CA LEU A 280 -36.02 -2.82 -10.57
C LEU A 280 -36.17 -3.94 -11.62
N LEU A 281 -35.20 -4.85 -11.70
CA LEU A 281 -35.15 -5.90 -12.74
C LEU A 281 -36.03 -7.11 -12.40
N VAL A 282 -36.13 -7.50 -11.13
CA VAL A 282 -36.93 -8.65 -10.67
C VAL A 282 -38.40 -8.56 -11.15
N PRO A 283 -39.14 -7.45 -10.92
CA PRO A 283 -40.51 -7.30 -11.41
C PRO A 283 -40.64 -7.34 -12.93
N ILE A 284 -39.64 -6.86 -13.66
CA ILE A 284 -39.62 -6.91 -15.13
C ILE A 284 -39.52 -8.37 -15.59
N GLN A 285 -38.60 -9.14 -15.02
CA GLN A 285 -38.40 -10.57 -15.34
C GLN A 285 -39.61 -11.43 -14.96
N LEU A 286 -40.18 -11.22 -13.76
CA LEU A 286 -41.40 -11.91 -13.33
C LEU A 286 -42.60 -11.52 -14.19
N GLY A 287 -42.75 -10.24 -14.53
CA GLY A 287 -43.83 -9.75 -15.40
C GLY A 287 -43.77 -10.32 -16.82
N VAL A 288 -42.57 -10.48 -17.38
CA VAL A 288 -42.37 -11.17 -18.66
C VAL A 288 -42.89 -12.60 -18.60
N SER A 289 -42.57 -13.33 -17.53
CA SER A 289 -43.01 -14.72 -17.33
C SER A 289 -44.53 -14.83 -17.23
N VAL A 290 -45.17 -13.96 -16.44
CA VAL A 290 -46.64 -13.91 -16.30
C VAL A 290 -47.33 -13.56 -17.64
N LEU A 291 -46.77 -12.63 -18.40
CA LEU A 291 -47.33 -12.25 -19.70
C LEU A 291 -47.17 -13.36 -20.74
N ARG A 292 -46.06 -14.09 -20.73
CA ARG A 292 -45.82 -15.23 -21.61
C ARG A 292 -46.86 -16.33 -21.40
N GLU A 293 -47.24 -16.60 -20.15
CA GLU A 293 -48.31 -17.56 -19.84
C GLU A 293 -49.72 -17.06 -20.22
N ARG A 294 -49.97 -15.74 -20.16
CA ARG A 294 -51.26 -15.16 -20.58
C ARG A 294 -51.44 -15.15 -22.09
N PHE A 295 -50.36 -15.12 -22.86
CA PHE A 295 -50.38 -15.01 -24.32
C PHE A 295 -49.52 -16.10 -25.01
N PRO A 296 -49.78 -17.40 -24.77
CA PRO A 296 -48.92 -18.50 -25.22
C PRO A 296 -48.84 -18.65 -26.74
N ASP A 297 -49.85 -18.16 -27.48
CA ASP A 297 -49.98 -18.33 -28.94
C ASP A 297 -49.83 -17.01 -29.73
N ASP A 298 -49.39 -15.90 -29.10
CA ASP A 298 -49.20 -14.62 -29.79
C ASP A 298 -47.72 -14.39 -30.16
N GLU A 299 -47.36 -14.70 -31.42
CA GLU A 299 -46.00 -14.54 -31.95
C GLU A 299 -45.47 -13.09 -31.91
N ARG A 300 -46.35 -12.08 -31.88
CA ARG A 300 -45.94 -10.68 -31.79
C ARG A 300 -45.64 -10.32 -30.34
N ALA A 301 -46.50 -10.73 -29.42
CA ALA A 301 -46.27 -10.58 -27.98
C ALA A 301 -44.97 -11.29 -27.57
N GLU A 302 -44.79 -12.54 -28.00
CA GLU A 302 -43.61 -13.35 -27.67
C GLU A 302 -42.30 -12.75 -28.20
N ARG A 303 -42.29 -12.12 -29.38
CA ARG A 303 -41.13 -11.34 -29.86
C ARG A 303 -40.82 -10.12 -29.00
N SER A 304 -41.84 -9.40 -28.53
CA SER A 304 -41.66 -8.26 -27.64
C SER A 304 -41.20 -8.69 -26.24
N LEU A 305 -41.74 -9.78 -25.72
CA LEU A 305 -41.36 -10.34 -24.42
C LEU A 305 -39.89 -10.79 -24.40
N ARG A 306 -39.42 -11.51 -25.44
CA ARG A 306 -38.00 -11.87 -25.58
C ARG A 306 -37.06 -10.65 -25.63
N MET A 307 -37.51 -9.55 -26.22
CA MET A 307 -36.71 -8.32 -26.26
C MET A 307 -36.59 -7.70 -24.87
N ILE A 308 -37.69 -7.65 -24.11
CA ILE A 308 -37.72 -7.12 -22.74
C ILE A 308 -36.87 -8.00 -21.81
N GLU A 309 -36.99 -9.32 -21.93
CA GLU A 309 -36.20 -10.32 -21.20
C GLU A 309 -34.70 -10.12 -21.43
N LYS A 310 -34.27 -10.11 -22.70
CA LYS A 310 -32.86 -9.88 -23.06
C LYS A 310 -32.33 -8.52 -22.61
N SER A 311 -33.19 -7.50 -22.54
CA SER A 311 -32.82 -6.19 -21.98
C SER A 311 -32.67 -6.23 -20.46
N ALA A 312 -33.51 -6.98 -19.76
CA ALA A 312 -33.43 -7.15 -18.31
C ALA A 312 -32.22 -8.00 -17.91
N GLU A 313 -31.91 -9.07 -18.66
CA GLU A 313 -30.68 -9.86 -18.50
C GLU A 313 -29.43 -8.99 -18.61
N ARG A 314 -29.32 -8.17 -19.67
CA ARG A 314 -28.18 -7.22 -19.81
C ARG A 314 -28.09 -6.22 -18.66
N GLY A 315 -29.23 -5.77 -18.14
CA GLY A 315 -29.27 -4.90 -16.96
C GLY A 315 -28.76 -5.60 -15.71
N SER A 316 -29.02 -6.91 -15.59
CA SER A 316 -28.58 -7.76 -14.50
C SER A 316 -27.06 -7.92 -14.53
N ASP A 317 -26.51 -8.26 -15.70
CA ASP A 317 -25.06 -8.35 -15.91
C ASP A 317 -24.34 -7.04 -15.55
N MET A 318 -24.96 -5.89 -15.86
CA MET A 318 -24.40 -4.59 -15.53
C MET A 318 -24.43 -4.32 -14.03
N ALA A 319 -25.52 -4.66 -13.34
CA ALA A 319 -25.64 -4.52 -11.89
C ALA A 319 -24.61 -5.40 -11.15
N GLU A 320 -24.42 -6.65 -11.60
CA GLU A 320 -23.44 -7.57 -11.04
C GLU A 320 -22.00 -7.05 -11.21
N ARG A 321 -21.65 -6.51 -12.38
CA ARG A 321 -20.32 -5.91 -12.61
C ARG A 321 -20.06 -4.70 -11.71
N VAL A 322 -21.08 -3.86 -11.49
CA VAL A 322 -20.99 -2.73 -10.55
C VAL A 322 -20.83 -3.22 -9.11
N LEU A 323 -21.54 -4.29 -8.73
CA LEU A 323 -21.44 -4.89 -7.39
C LEU A 323 -20.07 -5.53 -7.15
N SER A 324 -19.56 -6.29 -8.13
CA SER A 324 -18.22 -6.90 -8.09
C SER A 324 -17.13 -5.84 -7.91
N PHE A 325 -17.26 -4.71 -8.62
CA PHE A 325 -16.37 -3.55 -8.43
C PHE A 325 -16.52 -2.93 -7.04
N ALA A 326 -17.75 -2.77 -6.56
CA ALA A 326 -18.07 -2.13 -5.29
C ALA A 326 -17.56 -2.89 -4.05
N GLN A 327 -17.48 -4.22 -4.15
CA GLN A 327 -17.21 -5.12 -3.03
C GLN A 327 -15.72 -5.48 -2.88
N GLY A 328 -14.82 -4.79 -3.59
CA GLY A 328 -13.40 -5.12 -3.68
C GLY A 328 -12.76 -5.72 -2.41
N THR A 329 -11.98 -6.78 -2.61
CA THR A 329 -10.94 -7.36 -1.72
C THR A 329 -11.38 -8.26 -0.55
N GLY A 330 -12.64 -8.74 -0.52
CA GLY A 330 -13.17 -9.60 0.55
C GLY A 330 -13.16 -11.13 0.31
N GLY A 331 -12.47 -11.63 -0.73
CA GLY A 331 -12.46 -13.06 -1.08
C GLY A 331 -11.54 -13.91 -0.21
N GLU A 332 -11.89 -15.19 0.01
CA GLU A 332 -11.00 -16.13 0.69
C GLU A 332 -9.78 -16.44 -0.19
N ARG A 333 -8.58 -16.11 0.31
CA ARG A 333 -7.33 -16.37 -0.40
C ARG A 333 -6.85 -17.77 -0.13
N ARG A 334 -7.02 -18.65 -1.11
CA ARG A 334 -6.52 -20.02 -1.10
C ARG A 334 -5.43 -20.22 -2.17
N PRO A 335 -4.54 -21.20 -2.01
CA PRO A 335 -3.75 -21.74 -3.10
C PRO A 335 -4.63 -22.20 -4.27
N LEU A 336 -4.40 -21.65 -5.46
CA LEU A 336 -5.20 -21.90 -6.67
C LEU A 336 -4.36 -22.52 -7.77
N ASP A 337 -5.01 -23.42 -8.50
CA ASP A 337 -4.53 -23.98 -9.76
C ASP A 337 -4.91 -23.04 -10.90
N LEU A 338 -3.94 -22.25 -11.39
CA LEU A 338 -4.22 -21.27 -12.43
C LEU A 338 -4.60 -21.94 -13.76
N ALA A 339 -4.14 -23.17 -14.00
CA ALA A 339 -4.46 -23.89 -15.23
C ALA A 339 -5.96 -24.16 -15.35
N GLY A 340 -6.60 -24.62 -14.26
CA GLY A 340 -8.06 -24.85 -14.25
C GLY A 340 -8.87 -23.58 -14.49
N ILE A 341 -8.43 -22.44 -13.95
CA ILE A 341 -9.10 -21.14 -14.18
C ILE A 341 -8.98 -20.72 -15.65
N VAL A 342 -7.82 -20.97 -16.28
CA VAL A 342 -7.61 -20.64 -17.69
C VAL A 342 -8.47 -21.53 -18.60
N GLU A 343 -8.60 -22.82 -18.29
CA GLU A 343 -9.50 -23.73 -19.01
C GLU A 343 -10.96 -23.24 -18.96
N GLU A 344 -11.46 -22.84 -17.79
CA GLU A 344 -12.82 -22.27 -17.67
C GLU A 344 -13.01 -20.98 -18.49
N VAL A 345 -11.98 -20.15 -18.58
CA VAL A 345 -12.01 -18.92 -19.39
C VAL A 345 -11.96 -19.24 -20.88
N GLU A 346 -11.20 -20.26 -21.29
CA GLU A 346 -11.15 -20.75 -22.66
C GLU A 346 -12.54 -21.21 -23.12
N ASP A 347 -13.21 -22.04 -22.33
CA ASP A 347 -14.59 -22.50 -22.60
C ASP A 347 -15.55 -21.30 -22.77
N LEU A 348 -15.49 -20.31 -21.87
CA LEU A 348 -16.35 -19.12 -21.93
C LEU A 348 -16.06 -18.25 -23.17
N VAL A 349 -14.79 -18.12 -23.56
CA VAL A 349 -14.38 -17.36 -24.73
C VAL A 349 -14.85 -18.05 -26.00
N GLU A 350 -14.70 -19.37 -26.10
CA GLU A 350 -15.17 -20.16 -27.25
C GLU A 350 -16.70 -20.08 -27.42
N GLU A 351 -17.47 -20.05 -26.33
CA GLU A 351 -18.93 -19.92 -26.40
C GLU A 351 -19.42 -18.51 -26.74
N SER A 352 -18.67 -17.47 -26.37
CA SER A 352 -19.14 -16.08 -26.41
C SER A 352 -18.54 -15.20 -27.50
N PHE A 353 -17.39 -15.57 -28.07
CA PHE A 353 -16.69 -14.78 -29.09
C PHE A 353 -17.05 -15.25 -30.49
N SER A 354 -16.94 -14.37 -31.49
CA SER A 354 -17.18 -14.73 -32.89
C SER A 354 -16.06 -15.65 -33.42
N GLU A 355 -16.39 -16.55 -34.36
CA GLU A 355 -15.41 -17.45 -35.02
C GLU A 355 -14.22 -16.72 -35.69
N ASP A 356 -14.33 -15.40 -35.88
CA ASP A 356 -13.29 -14.53 -36.45
C ASP A 356 -12.16 -14.17 -35.47
N ILE A 357 -12.26 -14.53 -34.18
CA ILE A 357 -11.20 -14.34 -33.19
C ILE A 357 -10.59 -15.71 -32.83
N ALA A 358 -9.32 -15.91 -33.15
CA ALA A 358 -8.57 -17.09 -32.76
C ALA A 358 -8.06 -16.94 -31.32
N PHE A 359 -8.56 -17.78 -30.41
CA PHE A 359 -8.06 -17.89 -29.04
C PHE A 359 -6.94 -18.93 -28.96
N GLU A 360 -5.86 -18.62 -28.24
CA GLU A 360 -4.74 -19.53 -27.98
C GLU A 360 -4.30 -19.42 -26.53
N SER A 361 -4.28 -20.54 -25.81
CA SER A 361 -3.77 -20.64 -24.44
C SER A 361 -2.40 -21.36 -24.42
N ILE A 362 -1.41 -20.76 -23.76
CA ILE A 362 -0.06 -21.33 -23.59
C ILE A 362 0.28 -21.37 -22.10
N LEU A 363 0.11 -22.54 -21.49
CA LEU A 363 0.42 -22.77 -20.08
C LEU A 363 1.65 -23.65 -19.95
N ARG A 364 2.60 -23.24 -19.12
CA ARG A 364 3.74 -24.08 -18.78
C ARG A 364 3.35 -25.20 -17.78
N GLU A 365 3.82 -26.42 -18.02
CA GLU A 365 3.52 -27.60 -17.19
C GLU A 365 3.97 -27.47 -15.71
N ASP A 366 4.90 -26.55 -15.43
CA ASP A 366 5.52 -26.32 -14.11
C ASP A 366 5.04 -25.03 -13.41
N LEU A 367 3.80 -24.61 -13.65
CA LEU A 367 3.22 -23.43 -12.99
C LEU A 367 3.06 -23.66 -11.48
N PRO A 368 3.68 -22.82 -10.62
CA PRO A 368 3.43 -22.88 -9.19
C PRO A 368 2.01 -22.37 -8.88
N PRO A 369 1.38 -22.87 -7.80
CA PRO A 369 0.06 -22.39 -7.39
C PRO A 369 0.12 -20.91 -7.05
N VAL A 370 -0.98 -20.19 -7.24
CA VAL A 370 -1.10 -18.76 -6.90
C VAL A 370 -1.99 -18.60 -5.69
N ARG A 371 -1.66 -17.70 -4.76
CA ARG A 371 -2.57 -17.37 -3.65
C ARG A 371 -3.61 -16.35 -4.10
N GLY A 372 -4.89 -16.72 -4.09
CA GLY A 372 -5.95 -15.79 -4.44
C GLY A 372 -7.36 -16.32 -4.28
N ASP A 373 -8.31 -15.51 -4.70
CA ASP A 373 -9.71 -15.88 -4.87
C ASP A 373 -9.95 -16.29 -6.34
N ALA A 374 -10.53 -17.48 -6.54
CA ALA A 374 -10.69 -18.06 -7.87
C ALA A 374 -11.60 -17.21 -8.76
N THR A 375 -12.73 -16.76 -8.21
CA THR A 375 -13.71 -15.92 -8.89
C THR A 375 -13.09 -14.58 -9.30
N GLN A 376 -12.29 -13.98 -8.41
CA GLN A 376 -11.64 -12.71 -8.70
C GLN A 376 -10.55 -12.85 -9.78
N LEU A 377 -9.74 -13.91 -9.76
CA LEU A 377 -8.75 -14.16 -10.80
C LEU A 377 -9.41 -14.50 -12.15
N GLN A 378 -10.49 -15.29 -12.15
CA GLN A 378 -11.30 -15.53 -13.34
C GLN A 378 -11.85 -14.21 -13.90
N GLN A 379 -12.38 -13.33 -13.04
CA GLN A 379 -12.88 -12.02 -13.44
C GLN A 379 -11.80 -11.14 -14.08
N VAL A 380 -10.55 -11.22 -13.60
CA VAL A 380 -9.41 -10.54 -14.23
C VAL A 380 -9.24 -11.01 -15.68
N LEU A 381 -9.16 -12.32 -15.88
CA LEU A 381 -8.94 -12.91 -17.21
C LEU A 381 -10.12 -12.62 -18.16
N VAL A 382 -11.36 -12.79 -17.71
CA VAL A 382 -12.56 -12.49 -18.49
C VAL A 382 -12.60 -11.01 -18.89
N ASN A 383 -12.30 -10.09 -17.97
CA ASN A 383 -12.30 -8.65 -18.29
C ASN A 383 -11.24 -8.29 -19.33
N LEU A 384 -10.04 -8.89 -19.24
CA LEU A 384 -8.98 -8.67 -20.23
C LEU A 384 -9.37 -9.27 -21.59
N SER A 385 -9.93 -10.48 -21.62
CA SER A 385 -10.41 -11.13 -22.84
C SER A 385 -11.53 -10.34 -23.53
N VAL A 386 -12.50 -9.82 -22.77
CA VAL A 386 -13.59 -9.00 -23.30
C VAL A 386 -13.05 -7.68 -23.87
N ASN A 387 -12.07 -7.06 -23.21
CA ASN A 387 -11.43 -5.85 -23.73
C ASN A 387 -10.68 -6.13 -25.04
N ALA A 388 -9.98 -7.26 -25.12
CA ALA A 388 -9.30 -7.72 -26.33
C ALA A 388 -10.29 -7.94 -27.49
N ARG A 389 -11.42 -8.61 -27.23
CA ARG A 389 -12.50 -8.80 -28.22
C ARG A 389 -12.99 -7.48 -28.78
N ASP A 390 -13.30 -6.54 -27.91
CA ASP A 390 -13.83 -5.24 -28.32
C ASP A 390 -12.82 -4.40 -29.10
N ALA A 391 -11.52 -4.66 -28.91
CA ALA A 391 -10.44 -4.05 -29.69
C ALA A 391 -10.24 -4.72 -31.06
N MET A 392 -10.89 -5.86 -31.33
CA MET A 392 -10.78 -6.66 -32.56
C MET A 392 -12.14 -6.82 -33.28
N PRO A 393 -12.80 -5.72 -33.71
CA PRO A 393 -14.11 -5.79 -34.37
C PRO A 393 -14.09 -6.49 -35.74
N GLU A 394 -12.93 -6.59 -36.38
CA GLU A 394 -12.74 -7.27 -37.67
C GLU A 394 -12.15 -8.69 -37.51
N GLY A 395 -12.09 -9.22 -36.28
CA GLY A 395 -11.40 -10.46 -35.94
C GLY A 395 -9.92 -10.24 -35.62
N GLY A 396 -9.22 -11.31 -35.22
CA GLY A 396 -7.83 -11.24 -34.79
C GLY A 396 -7.37 -12.44 -33.97
N ARG A 397 -6.28 -12.29 -33.21
CA ARG A 397 -5.76 -13.31 -32.30
C ARG A 397 -5.75 -12.79 -30.87
N LEU A 398 -6.29 -13.59 -29.96
CA LEU A 398 -6.18 -13.42 -28.51
C LEU A 398 -5.28 -14.53 -27.95
N LEU A 399 -4.16 -14.16 -27.35
CA LEU A 399 -3.21 -15.06 -26.70
C LEU A 399 -3.29 -14.89 -25.18
N LEU A 400 -3.44 -16.00 -24.46
CA LEU A 400 -3.29 -16.07 -23.01
C LEU A 400 -2.09 -16.97 -22.68
N GLU A 401 -1.03 -16.41 -22.13
CA GLU A 401 0.18 -17.15 -21.74
C GLU A 401 0.40 -17.07 -20.22
N ALA A 402 0.72 -18.19 -19.57
CA ALA A 402 1.15 -18.19 -18.18
C ALA A 402 2.47 -18.93 -17.98
N ARG A 403 3.42 -18.29 -17.29
CA ARG A 403 4.76 -18.85 -17.00
C ARG A 403 5.28 -18.42 -15.63
N PRO A 404 6.08 -19.27 -14.94
CA PRO A 404 6.81 -18.85 -13.76
C PRO A 404 7.86 -17.78 -14.10
N VAL A 405 8.06 -16.82 -13.19
CA VAL A 405 9.09 -15.79 -13.27
C VAL A 405 9.62 -15.48 -11.87
N GLU A 406 10.93 -15.31 -11.75
CA GLU A 406 11.55 -14.75 -10.55
C GLU A 406 11.79 -13.26 -10.82
N LEU A 407 11.23 -12.39 -9.98
CA LEU A 407 11.47 -10.95 -10.06
C LEU A 407 12.63 -10.59 -9.12
N ASP A 408 13.60 -9.83 -9.64
CA ASP A 408 14.70 -9.27 -8.83
C ASP A 408 14.42 -7.83 -8.40
N ASP A 409 15.14 -7.34 -7.39
CA ASP A 409 15.04 -5.95 -6.90
C ASP A 409 15.36 -4.89 -8.00
N GLY A 410 15.84 -5.32 -9.18
CA GLY A 410 16.31 -4.48 -10.29
C GLY A 410 15.33 -4.36 -11.46
N ASP A 411 14.17 -5.03 -11.43
CA ASP A 411 13.15 -4.98 -12.47
C ASP A 411 12.34 -3.64 -12.43
N ALA A 412 13.06 -2.53 -12.53
CA ALA A 412 12.59 -1.14 -12.47
C ALA A 412 11.57 -0.74 -13.58
N ARG A 413 11.19 -1.67 -14.46
CA ARG A 413 10.23 -1.44 -15.56
C ARG A 413 8.79 -1.81 -15.20
N LEU A 414 8.56 -2.44 -14.04
CA LEU A 414 7.28 -3.05 -13.66
C LEU A 414 6.39 -2.20 -12.74
N GLN A 415 6.78 -0.93 -12.51
CA GLN A 415 6.36 0.00 -11.44
C GLN A 415 7.49 0.09 -10.38
N PRO A 416 8.25 1.21 -10.31
CA PRO A 416 9.52 1.29 -9.56
C PRO A 416 9.46 1.12 -8.03
N THR A 417 8.31 0.81 -7.43
CA THR A 417 8.12 1.00 -5.97
C THR A 417 7.33 -0.10 -5.25
N GLU A 418 6.84 -1.13 -5.94
CA GLU A 418 5.96 -2.17 -5.32
C GLU A 418 6.37 -3.61 -5.63
N ALA A 419 7.41 -3.85 -6.44
CA ALA A 419 7.88 -5.20 -6.71
C ALA A 419 8.77 -5.70 -5.56
N GLU A 420 8.22 -6.56 -4.70
CA GLU A 420 9.03 -7.35 -3.77
C GLU A 420 9.77 -8.44 -4.55
N ALA A 421 11.08 -8.62 -4.33
CA ALA A 421 11.81 -9.73 -4.94
C ALA A 421 11.21 -11.07 -4.50
N GLY A 422 10.95 -11.96 -5.45
CA GLY A 422 10.31 -13.23 -5.15
C GLY A 422 9.85 -14.03 -6.37
N SER A 423 9.19 -15.15 -6.08
CA SER A 423 8.64 -16.05 -7.08
C SER A 423 7.23 -15.61 -7.47
N TYR A 424 7.00 -15.39 -8.76
CA TYR A 424 5.74 -14.93 -9.33
C TYR A 424 5.29 -15.85 -10.48
N VAL A 425 3.99 -15.84 -10.72
CA VAL A 425 3.41 -16.33 -11.98
C VAL A 425 3.10 -15.13 -12.85
N HIS A 426 3.73 -15.10 -14.03
CA HIS A 426 3.48 -14.10 -15.06
C HIS A 426 2.37 -14.58 -15.99
N VAL A 427 1.27 -13.84 -16.02
CA VAL A 427 0.13 -14.05 -16.90
C VAL A 427 0.10 -12.91 -17.92
N CYS A 428 0.16 -13.25 -19.20
CA CYS A 428 0.14 -12.34 -20.32
C CYS A 428 -1.15 -12.53 -21.12
N VAL A 429 -1.90 -11.44 -21.33
CA VAL A 429 -3.06 -11.42 -22.24
C VAL A 429 -2.73 -10.45 -23.37
N GLU A 430 -2.64 -10.96 -24.59
CA GLU A 430 -2.23 -10.21 -25.77
C GLU A 430 -3.30 -10.29 -26.87
N ASP A 431 -3.68 -9.14 -27.41
CA ASP A 431 -4.57 -8.99 -28.55
C ASP A 431 -3.87 -8.34 -29.74
N THR A 432 -4.37 -8.60 -30.94
CA THR A 432 -3.93 -7.95 -32.19
C THR A 432 -4.90 -6.86 -32.64
N GLY A 433 -5.57 -6.20 -31.69
CA GLY A 433 -6.61 -5.22 -31.94
C GLY A 433 -6.09 -3.82 -32.28
N THR A 434 -6.94 -2.82 -32.08
CA THR A 434 -6.66 -1.41 -32.44
C THR A 434 -5.59 -0.74 -31.57
N GLY A 435 -5.19 -1.37 -30.46
CA GLY A 435 -4.23 -0.79 -29.51
C GLY A 435 -4.78 0.42 -28.74
N ILE A 436 -3.94 0.96 -27.84
CA ILE A 436 -4.22 2.07 -26.94
C ILE A 436 -3.23 3.22 -27.25
N PRO A 437 -3.73 4.43 -27.56
CA PRO A 437 -2.90 5.61 -27.75
C PRO A 437 -2.09 5.99 -26.50
N SER A 438 -0.88 6.53 -26.68
CA SER A 438 0.06 6.80 -25.58
C SER A 438 -0.39 7.91 -24.63
N ASP A 439 -1.24 8.83 -25.08
CA ASP A 439 -1.76 9.96 -24.31
C ASP A 439 -2.84 9.56 -23.27
N VAL A 440 -3.45 8.39 -23.44
CA VAL A 440 -4.48 7.86 -22.54
C VAL A 440 -4.01 6.67 -21.70
N ARG A 441 -2.80 6.15 -21.95
CA ARG A 441 -2.28 4.92 -21.32
C ARG A 441 -2.30 4.95 -19.79
N ASP A 442 -1.98 6.10 -19.19
CA ASP A 442 -1.96 6.24 -17.73
C ASP A 442 -3.37 6.39 -17.12
N LYS A 443 -4.36 6.74 -17.95
CA LYS A 443 -5.76 6.97 -17.54
C LYS A 443 -6.65 5.74 -17.68
N ILE A 444 -6.21 4.70 -18.41
CA ILE A 444 -7.04 3.52 -18.68
C ILE A 444 -7.45 2.74 -17.42
N PHE A 445 -6.72 2.92 -16.32
CA PHE A 445 -7.02 2.31 -15.02
C PHE A 445 -7.91 3.22 -14.14
N GLU A 446 -8.22 4.43 -14.58
CA GLU A 446 -9.16 5.31 -13.87
C GLU A 446 -10.60 4.78 -14.02
N PRO A 447 -11.38 4.69 -12.92
CA PRO A 447 -12.77 4.29 -12.99
C PRO A 447 -13.59 5.20 -13.93
N PHE A 448 -14.48 4.60 -14.72
CA PHE A 448 -15.35 5.26 -15.71
C PHE A 448 -14.61 5.88 -16.90
N PHE A 449 -13.29 5.71 -17.00
CA PHE A 449 -12.55 6.09 -18.19
C PHE A 449 -12.82 5.10 -19.32
N SER A 450 -13.30 5.58 -20.47
CA SER A 450 -13.56 4.78 -21.65
C SER A 450 -13.33 5.61 -22.91
N THR A 451 -12.68 5.01 -23.91
CA THR A 451 -12.54 5.58 -25.27
C THR A 451 -13.68 5.17 -26.20
N LYS A 452 -14.62 4.33 -25.73
CA LYS A 452 -15.78 3.82 -26.48
C LYS A 452 -16.98 4.78 -26.37
N SER A 453 -17.92 4.68 -27.31
CA SER A 453 -19.22 5.38 -27.26
C SER A 453 -19.97 5.11 -25.95
N SER A 454 -20.79 6.07 -25.51
CA SER A 454 -21.55 6.04 -24.25
C SER A 454 -22.41 4.78 -24.03
N ASP A 455 -22.72 4.05 -25.11
CA ASP A 455 -23.56 2.84 -25.10
C ASP A 455 -22.74 1.53 -25.05
N ASP A 456 -21.42 1.55 -25.27
CA ASP A 456 -20.59 0.33 -25.52
C ASP A 456 -19.48 0.07 -24.48
N GLY A 457 -19.29 0.92 -23.47
CA GLY A 457 -18.26 0.68 -22.44
C GLY A 457 -18.46 1.44 -21.15
N THR A 458 -18.59 0.70 -20.03
CA THR A 458 -18.79 1.26 -18.68
C THR A 458 -17.54 1.92 -18.08
N GLY A 459 -16.35 1.67 -18.66
CA GLY A 459 -15.07 2.17 -18.13
C GLY A 459 -14.67 1.57 -16.78
N LEU A 460 -15.30 0.47 -16.35
CA LEU A 460 -15.03 -0.18 -15.06
C LEU A 460 -14.16 -1.44 -15.18
N GLY A 461 -14.01 -2.02 -16.38
CA GLY A 461 -13.31 -3.30 -16.56
C GLY A 461 -11.85 -3.26 -16.10
N LEU A 462 -11.05 -2.35 -16.65
CA LEU A 462 -9.61 -2.26 -16.34
C LEU A 462 -9.32 -1.74 -14.93
N SER A 463 -10.17 -0.87 -14.38
CA SER A 463 -10.04 -0.43 -12.99
C SER A 463 -10.35 -1.56 -11.99
N THR A 464 -11.30 -2.44 -12.33
CA THR A 464 -11.58 -3.67 -11.58
C THR A 464 -10.39 -4.63 -11.64
N VAL A 465 -9.85 -4.88 -12.84
CA VAL A 465 -8.65 -5.71 -13.03
C VAL A 465 -7.49 -5.20 -12.17
N TYR A 466 -7.19 -3.91 -12.26
CA TYR A 466 -6.12 -3.29 -11.47
C TYR A 466 -6.33 -3.46 -9.96
N SER A 467 -7.56 -3.27 -9.49
CA SER A 467 -7.89 -3.39 -8.06
C SER A 467 -7.76 -4.82 -7.55
N ILE A 468 -8.25 -5.80 -8.32
CA ILE A 468 -8.13 -7.22 -7.98
C ILE A 468 -6.65 -7.62 -7.92
N VAL A 469 -5.86 -7.32 -8.96
CA VAL A 469 -4.44 -7.68 -9.01
C VAL A 469 -3.67 -7.06 -7.85
N THR A 470 -3.87 -5.76 -7.60
CA THR A 470 -3.22 -5.07 -6.47
C THR A 470 -3.60 -5.69 -5.13
N SER A 471 -4.88 -6.02 -4.93
CA SER A 471 -5.33 -6.64 -3.70
C SER A 471 -4.70 -8.01 -3.45
N HIS A 472 -4.39 -8.75 -4.51
CA HIS A 472 -3.69 -10.03 -4.46
C HIS A 472 -2.18 -9.90 -4.24
N GLY A 473 -1.66 -8.68 -4.03
CA GLY A 473 -0.22 -8.44 -3.96
C GLY A 473 0.48 -8.61 -5.30
N GLY A 474 -0.29 -8.57 -6.40
CA GLY A 474 0.21 -8.70 -7.74
C GLY A 474 0.52 -7.35 -8.39
N LEU A 475 1.32 -7.40 -9.45
CA LEU A 475 1.72 -6.25 -10.24
C LEU A 475 1.06 -6.32 -11.61
N MET A 476 0.83 -5.17 -12.25
CA MET A 476 0.33 -5.13 -13.61
C MET A 476 1.02 -4.04 -14.42
N ASN A 477 1.33 -4.35 -15.68
CA ASN A 477 1.74 -3.38 -16.67
C ASN A 477 0.98 -3.58 -18.00
N VAL A 478 1.04 -2.58 -18.86
CA VAL A 478 0.46 -2.62 -20.20
C VAL A 478 1.49 -2.15 -21.24
N GLN A 479 1.58 -2.88 -22.34
CA GLN A 479 2.33 -2.53 -23.53
C GLN A 479 1.33 -2.47 -24.68
N SER A 480 1.23 -1.33 -25.36
CA SER A 480 0.26 -1.16 -26.44
C SER A 480 0.81 -0.20 -27.48
N THR A 481 0.57 -0.52 -28.74
CA THR A 481 0.86 0.36 -29.88
C THR A 481 -0.41 0.50 -30.68
N GLU A 482 -0.81 1.74 -30.97
CA GLU A 482 -2.00 2.02 -31.79
C GLU A 482 -1.89 1.34 -33.16
N GLY A 483 -2.87 0.50 -33.48
CA GLY A 483 -2.96 -0.29 -34.72
C GLY A 483 -2.23 -1.62 -34.72
N GLU A 484 -1.47 -1.98 -33.67
CA GLU A 484 -0.74 -3.25 -33.58
C GLU A 484 -1.29 -4.20 -32.49
N GLY A 485 -2.02 -3.67 -31.51
CA GLY A 485 -2.66 -4.44 -30.44
C GLY A 485 -2.20 -4.05 -29.04
N THR A 486 -2.69 -4.78 -28.05
CA THR A 486 -2.38 -4.55 -26.63
C THR A 486 -1.94 -5.82 -25.94
N ARG A 487 -0.93 -5.70 -25.06
CA ARG A 487 -0.42 -6.74 -24.20
C ARG A 487 -0.50 -6.29 -22.75
N PHE A 488 -1.32 -6.96 -21.95
CA PHE A 488 -1.37 -6.81 -20.50
C PHE A 488 -0.51 -7.89 -19.85
N ASN A 489 0.38 -7.47 -18.94
CA ASN A 489 1.21 -8.38 -18.17
C ASN A 489 0.83 -8.27 -16.70
N VAL A 490 0.37 -9.37 -16.12
CA VAL A 490 -0.07 -9.51 -14.72
C VAL A 490 0.91 -10.44 -14.01
N PHE A 491 1.39 -10.05 -12.84
CA PHE A 491 2.33 -10.82 -12.03
C PHE A 491 1.66 -11.13 -10.71
N LEU A 492 1.47 -12.41 -10.40
CA LEU A 492 0.81 -12.86 -9.17
C LEU A 492 1.82 -13.59 -8.27
N PRO A 493 1.85 -13.32 -6.95
CA PRO A 493 2.76 -14.01 -6.05
C PRO A 493 2.52 -15.52 -6.05
N ALA A 494 3.58 -16.31 -6.22
CA ALA A 494 3.50 -17.76 -6.13
C ALA A 494 3.29 -18.20 -4.68
N ALA A 495 2.43 -19.21 -4.49
CA ALA A 495 2.22 -19.88 -3.22
C ALA A 495 3.23 -21.04 -3.05
N SER A 496 3.58 -21.37 -1.81
CA SER A 496 4.41 -22.52 -1.50
C SER A 496 3.71 -23.84 -1.93
N PRO A 497 4.37 -24.75 -2.67
CA PRO A 497 3.80 -26.04 -3.09
C PRO A 497 3.23 -26.88 -1.92
N GLU A 498 3.87 -26.79 -0.75
CA GLU A 498 3.46 -27.49 0.48
C GLU A 498 2.05 -27.11 0.96
N ALA A 499 1.63 -25.85 0.76
CA ALA A 499 0.30 -25.36 1.14
C ALA A 499 -0.80 -25.81 0.16
N PHE A 500 -0.44 -26.11 -1.08
CA PHE A 500 -1.36 -26.60 -2.11
C PHE A 500 -1.58 -28.12 -2.00
N GLU A 501 -0.57 -28.87 -1.56
CA GLU A 501 -0.68 -30.32 -1.31
C GLU A 501 -1.49 -30.65 -0.04
N GLU A 502 -1.43 -29.82 1.01
CA GLU A 502 -2.26 -30.00 2.22
C GLU A 502 -3.76 -29.78 1.95
N GLU A 503 -4.13 -28.94 0.98
CA GLU A 503 -5.52 -28.64 0.60
C GLU A 503 -6.06 -29.57 -0.52
N LYS A 504 -5.18 -30.14 -1.35
CA LYS A 504 -5.51 -31.22 -2.30
C LYS A 504 -5.63 -32.61 -1.64
N ALA A 505 -5.37 -32.75 -0.34
CA ALA A 505 -5.61 -34.00 0.38
C ALA A 505 -7.13 -34.30 0.40
N PRO A 506 -7.58 -35.43 -0.17
CA PRO A 506 -9.00 -35.67 -0.37
C PRO A 506 -9.70 -35.87 0.98
N GLU A 507 -10.63 -34.98 1.33
CA GLU A 507 -11.76 -35.37 2.17
C GLU A 507 -12.59 -36.37 1.36
N ASP A 508 -12.47 -37.62 1.78
CA ASP A 508 -13.16 -38.80 1.28
C ASP A 508 -14.69 -38.65 1.49
N GLN A 509 -15.33 -37.84 0.66
CA GLN A 509 -16.78 -37.87 0.44
C GLN A 509 -17.04 -38.13 -1.03
N ALA A 510 -17.38 -39.38 -1.30
CA ALA A 510 -17.67 -39.93 -2.60
C ALA A 510 -18.66 -39.04 -3.40
N PRO A 511 -18.41 -38.82 -4.71
CA PRO A 511 -19.38 -38.19 -5.58
C PRO A 511 -20.58 -39.12 -5.74
N ALA A 512 -21.74 -38.71 -5.23
CA ALA A 512 -22.99 -39.40 -5.50
C ALA A 512 -23.30 -39.27 -7.00
N GLU A 513 -23.32 -40.41 -7.67
CA GLU A 513 -23.60 -40.62 -9.08
C GLU A 513 -24.87 -39.87 -9.53
N LYS A 514 -24.68 -38.89 -10.44
CA LYS A 514 -25.73 -38.34 -11.29
C LYS A 514 -25.97 -39.31 -12.43
N ASP A 515 -26.78 -40.34 -12.21
CA ASP A 515 -27.45 -41.08 -13.28
C ASP A 515 -28.64 -41.86 -12.73
N ALA A 516 -29.79 -41.21 -12.68
CA ALA A 516 -31.09 -41.86 -12.64
C ALA A 516 -32.08 -41.10 -13.54
N PRO A 517 -33.02 -41.78 -14.21
CA PRO A 517 -33.78 -41.23 -15.32
C PRO A 517 -34.60 -40.01 -14.92
N ARG A 518 -34.61 -38.99 -15.79
CA ARG A 518 -35.54 -37.86 -15.75
C ARG A 518 -36.99 -38.37 -15.77
N GLU A 519 -37.59 -38.51 -14.60
CA GLU A 519 -39.06 -38.53 -14.46
C GLU A 519 -39.54 -37.09 -14.24
N SER A 520 -40.59 -36.74 -14.97
CA SER A 520 -41.16 -35.39 -15.10
C SER A 520 -41.52 -34.75 -13.74
N PRO A 521 -41.41 -33.41 -13.61
CA PRO A 521 -41.72 -32.70 -12.37
C PRO A 521 -43.23 -32.76 -12.04
N PRO A 522 -43.62 -32.79 -10.75
CA PRO A 522 -45.01 -32.63 -10.35
C PRO A 522 -45.43 -31.16 -10.49
N GLY A 523 -45.79 -30.79 -11.72
CA GLY A 523 -46.64 -29.63 -12.05
C GLY A 523 -47.74 -30.01 -13.05
N ASP A 524 -47.71 -31.26 -13.52
CA ASP A 524 -48.74 -31.90 -14.32
C ASP A 524 -49.79 -32.51 -13.36
N GLY A 525 -50.94 -31.82 -13.27
CA GLY A 525 -52.26 -32.46 -13.41
C GLY A 525 -52.74 -33.53 -12.42
N SER A 526 -52.01 -33.88 -11.36
CA SER A 526 -52.47 -34.85 -10.37
C SER A 526 -53.34 -34.20 -9.30
N ALA A 527 -54.63 -34.50 -9.34
CA ALA A 527 -55.68 -34.08 -8.42
C ALA A 527 -55.46 -34.55 -6.96
N SER A 528 -54.57 -33.88 -6.24
CA SER A 528 -54.61 -33.74 -4.78
C SER A 528 -55.03 -32.31 -4.47
N GLU A 529 -56.16 -32.15 -3.78
CA GLU A 529 -56.98 -30.93 -3.72
C GLU A 529 -56.40 -29.73 -2.94
N GLU A 530 -55.11 -29.70 -2.60
CA GLU A 530 -54.51 -28.56 -1.90
C GLU A 530 -53.22 -28.08 -2.59
N LYS A 531 -53.32 -26.89 -3.20
CA LYS A 531 -52.16 -26.14 -3.68
C LYS A 531 -51.26 -25.77 -2.50
N GLU A 532 -49.95 -26.01 -2.64
CA GLU A 532 -48.92 -25.68 -1.65
C GLU A 532 -48.89 -24.16 -1.39
N ARG A 533 -48.88 -23.77 -0.12
CA ARG A 533 -48.92 -22.36 0.33
C ARG A 533 -47.52 -21.82 0.54
N VAL A 534 -47.21 -20.68 -0.08
CA VAL A 534 -45.88 -20.04 0.00
C VAL A 534 -46.03 -18.64 0.59
N LEU A 535 -45.32 -18.33 1.68
CA LEU A 535 -45.32 -17.00 2.28
C LEU A 535 -44.18 -16.16 1.68
N ILE A 536 -44.51 -15.04 1.05
CA ILE A 536 -43.58 -14.07 0.46
C ILE A 536 -43.43 -12.90 1.43
N ILE A 537 -42.19 -12.56 1.80
CA ILE A 537 -41.84 -11.47 2.69
C ILE A 537 -40.88 -10.53 1.98
N ASP A 538 -41.36 -9.36 1.58
CA ASP A 538 -40.56 -8.33 0.89
C ASP A 538 -41.20 -6.96 1.16
N ASP A 539 -40.42 -5.96 1.54
CA ASP A 539 -40.92 -4.62 1.87
C ASP A 539 -41.36 -3.86 0.61
N GLU A 540 -40.84 -4.23 -0.56
CA GLU A 540 -41.17 -3.63 -1.83
C GLU A 540 -42.48 -4.22 -2.41
N ALA A 541 -43.52 -3.38 -2.48
CA ALA A 541 -44.84 -3.80 -2.94
C ALA A 541 -44.82 -4.39 -4.36
N PHE A 542 -44.01 -3.85 -5.26
CA PHE A 542 -43.98 -4.27 -6.65
C PHE A 542 -43.30 -5.63 -6.83
N ILE A 543 -42.27 -5.94 -6.03
CA ILE A 543 -41.65 -7.27 -5.99
C ILE A 543 -42.65 -8.29 -5.43
N ARG A 544 -43.33 -7.97 -4.32
CA ARG A 544 -44.37 -8.85 -3.76
C ARG A 544 -45.48 -9.16 -4.75
N GLU A 545 -46.06 -8.15 -5.40
CA GLU A 545 -47.17 -8.31 -6.36
C GLU A 545 -46.74 -9.15 -7.57
N SER A 546 -45.51 -8.94 -8.05
CA SER A 546 -44.98 -9.70 -9.20
C SER A 546 -44.66 -11.15 -8.84
N ALA A 547 -44.08 -11.39 -7.65
CA ALA A 547 -43.81 -12.73 -7.15
C ALA A 547 -45.11 -13.49 -6.83
N GLU A 548 -46.11 -12.81 -6.28
CA GLU A 548 -47.45 -13.36 -6.06
C GLU A 548 -48.05 -13.84 -7.39
N ALA A 549 -48.09 -12.98 -8.41
CA ALA A 549 -48.63 -13.34 -9.72
C ALA A 549 -47.88 -14.50 -10.39
N ALA A 550 -46.55 -14.53 -10.30
CA ALA A 550 -45.72 -15.61 -10.85
C ALA A 550 -45.92 -16.95 -10.12
N LEU A 551 -46.05 -16.93 -8.78
CA LEU A 551 -46.31 -18.15 -8.02
C LEU A 551 -47.72 -18.69 -8.23
N GLU A 552 -48.73 -17.82 -8.37
CA GLU A 552 -50.09 -18.24 -8.73
C GLU A 552 -50.13 -18.94 -10.08
N SER A 553 -49.38 -18.42 -11.05
CA SER A 553 -49.26 -18.95 -12.42
C SER A 553 -48.58 -20.33 -12.42
N CYS A 554 -47.58 -20.50 -11.57
CA CYS A 554 -46.91 -21.78 -11.30
C CYS A 554 -47.74 -22.78 -10.46
N GLY A 555 -48.95 -22.42 -10.03
CA GLY A 555 -49.87 -23.32 -9.32
C GLY A 555 -49.80 -23.29 -7.79
N TYR A 556 -48.99 -22.42 -7.19
CA TYR A 556 -48.91 -22.24 -5.74
C TYR A 556 -50.04 -21.34 -5.19
N ARG A 557 -50.17 -21.27 -3.85
CA ARG A 557 -51.02 -20.32 -3.13
C ARG A 557 -50.16 -19.32 -2.35
N PRO A 558 -49.81 -18.17 -2.92
CA PRO A 558 -49.02 -17.17 -2.21
C PRO A 558 -49.80 -16.51 -1.07
N LEU A 559 -49.07 -16.18 0.00
CA LEU A 559 -49.45 -15.21 1.04
C LEU A 559 -48.38 -14.14 1.07
N THR A 560 -48.73 -12.88 1.25
CA THR A 560 -47.76 -11.77 1.20
C THR A 560 -47.68 -11.03 2.54
N ALA A 561 -46.47 -10.65 2.93
CA ALA A 561 -46.19 -9.81 4.09
C ALA A 561 -45.15 -8.75 3.74
N ALA A 562 -45.34 -7.51 4.18
CA ALA A 562 -44.38 -6.43 3.96
C ALA A 562 -43.25 -6.41 5.00
N GLN A 563 -43.41 -7.14 6.11
CA GLN A 563 -42.48 -7.10 7.26
C GLN A 563 -42.62 -8.36 8.12
N LEU A 564 -41.58 -8.67 8.91
CA LEU A 564 -41.55 -9.84 9.80
C LEU A 564 -42.75 -9.93 10.75
N GLY A 565 -43.20 -8.79 11.30
CA GLY A 565 -44.34 -8.76 12.22
C GLY A 565 -45.69 -9.12 11.57
N GLU A 566 -45.83 -8.93 10.27
CA GLU A 566 -46.99 -9.41 9.50
C GLU A 566 -46.83 -10.87 9.11
N ALA A 567 -45.63 -11.28 8.69
CA ALA A 567 -45.29 -12.66 8.41
C ALA A 567 -45.58 -13.58 9.62
N HIS A 568 -45.21 -13.16 10.83
CA HIS A 568 -45.51 -13.92 12.05
C HIS A 568 -47.02 -14.09 12.30
N ARG A 569 -47.83 -13.07 12.01
CA ARG A 569 -49.29 -13.19 12.14
C ARG A 569 -49.85 -14.19 11.14
N LEU A 570 -49.38 -14.15 9.88
CA LEU A 570 -49.80 -15.09 8.86
C LEU A 570 -49.36 -16.53 9.17
N LEU A 571 -48.18 -16.73 9.78
CA LEU A 571 -47.71 -18.04 10.23
C LEU A 571 -48.51 -18.58 11.44
N ASP A 572 -49.10 -17.71 12.26
CA ASP A 572 -49.98 -18.11 13.36
C ASP A 572 -51.40 -18.48 12.84
N GLU A 573 -51.83 -17.87 11.72
CA GLU A 573 -53.19 -18.04 11.14
C GLU A 573 -53.27 -19.12 10.05
N HIS A 574 -52.16 -19.39 9.35
CA HIS A 574 -52.12 -20.29 8.19
C HIS A 574 -50.95 -21.26 8.27
N ALA A 575 -51.19 -22.52 7.89
CA ALA A 575 -50.11 -23.46 7.61
C ALA A 575 -49.48 -23.12 6.26
N VAL A 576 -48.16 -22.96 6.25
CA VAL A 576 -47.34 -22.57 5.09
C VAL A 576 -46.32 -23.67 4.82
N ASP A 577 -46.12 -24.00 3.54
CA ASP A 577 -45.23 -25.07 3.08
C ASP A 577 -43.81 -24.56 2.74
N ALA A 578 -43.66 -23.28 2.40
CA ALA A 578 -42.36 -22.62 2.20
C ALA A 578 -42.42 -21.11 2.47
N ILE A 579 -41.31 -20.51 2.90
CA ILE A 579 -41.16 -19.07 3.08
C ILE A 579 -40.12 -18.55 2.09
N LEU A 580 -40.49 -17.53 1.32
CA LEU A 580 -39.62 -16.72 0.50
C LEU A 580 -39.42 -15.37 1.20
N THR A 581 -38.20 -15.03 1.61
CA THR A 581 -37.92 -13.79 2.34
C THR A 581 -36.81 -12.99 1.68
N ASP A 582 -36.99 -11.67 1.61
CA ASP A 582 -35.91 -10.76 1.24
C ASP A 582 -34.81 -10.73 2.32
N GLY A 583 -33.57 -10.64 1.87
CA GLY A 583 -32.38 -10.62 2.72
C GLY A 583 -32.03 -9.26 3.31
N ALA A 584 -32.69 -8.18 2.89
CA ALA A 584 -32.52 -6.82 3.40
C ALA A 584 -33.69 -6.35 4.29
N LEU A 585 -34.53 -7.27 4.75
CA LEU A 585 -35.74 -6.97 5.53
C LEU A 585 -35.47 -6.32 6.91
N GLU A 586 -34.27 -6.46 7.45
CA GLU A 586 -33.83 -5.77 8.67
C GLU A 586 -32.51 -5.00 8.43
N ASP A 587 -32.46 -3.77 8.94
CA ASP A 587 -31.28 -2.92 8.88
C ASP A 587 -30.15 -3.45 9.77
N GLY A 588 -28.91 -3.39 9.26
CA GLY A 588 -27.69 -3.64 10.02
C GLY A 588 -26.91 -4.88 9.60
N PRO A 589 -25.71 -5.08 10.17
CA PRO A 589 -24.75 -6.10 9.71
C PRO A 589 -25.22 -7.56 9.90
N ASP A 590 -26.17 -7.79 10.82
CA ASP A 590 -26.74 -9.10 11.14
C ASP A 590 -28.24 -9.20 10.79
N GLY A 591 -28.78 -8.27 10.02
CA GLY A 591 -30.23 -8.20 9.72
C GLY A 591 -30.77 -9.47 9.07
N LEU A 592 -30.08 -9.99 8.04
CA LEU A 592 -30.40 -11.27 7.40
C LEU A 592 -30.49 -12.42 8.41
N THR A 593 -29.44 -12.58 9.22
CA THR A 593 -29.32 -13.66 10.21
C THR A 593 -30.42 -13.57 11.25
N THR A 594 -30.78 -12.35 11.67
CA THR A 594 -31.82 -12.08 12.65
C THR A 594 -33.20 -12.42 12.09
N ALA A 595 -33.50 -11.99 10.86
CA ALA A 595 -34.75 -12.30 10.17
C ALA A 595 -34.95 -13.81 9.98
N VAL A 596 -33.94 -14.52 9.46
CA VAL A 596 -34.02 -15.97 9.23
C VAL A 596 -34.19 -16.73 10.55
N ARG A 597 -33.43 -16.37 11.60
CA ARG A 597 -33.58 -16.99 12.93
C ARG A 597 -34.95 -16.72 13.55
N ALA A 598 -35.51 -15.52 13.36
CA ALA A 598 -36.84 -15.19 13.84
C ALA A 598 -37.90 -16.07 13.18
N LEU A 599 -37.85 -16.23 11.86
CA LEU A 599 -38.75 -17.13 11.12
C LEU A 599 -38.59 -18.60 11.57
N LYS A 600 -37.35 -19.08 11.66
CA LYS A 600 -37.04 -20.46 12.10
C LYS A 600 -37.42 -20.74 13.55
N SER A 601 -37.36 -19.76 14.45
CA SER A 601 -37.79 -19.93 15.85
C SER A 601 -39.28 -20.24 15.98
N ARG A 602 -40.10 -19.72 15.05
CA ARG A 602 -41.54 -19.91 15.04
C ARG A 602 -41.95 -21.15 14.25
N CYS A 603 -41.29 -21.41 13.12
CA CYS A 603 -41.60 -22.51 12.21
C CYS A 603 -40.31 -23.27 11.83
N PRO A 604 -39.74 -24.09 12.75
CA PRO A 604 -38.46 -24.77 12.49
C PRO A 604 -38.49 -25.68 11.27
N GLU A 605 -39.65 -26.32 11.06
CA GLU A 605 -39.90 -27.32 10.01
C GLU A 605 -40.29 -26.70 8.67
N VAL A 606 -40.49 -25.38 8.55
CA VAL A 606 -40.87 -24.75 7.27
C VAL A 606 -39.59 -24.27 6.56
N PRO A 607 -39.37 -24.61 5.29
CA PRO A 607 -38.16 -24.25 4.59
C PRO A 607 -38.18 -22.75 4.26
N VAL A 608 -37.03 -22.11 4.42
CA VAL A 608 -36.82 -20.69 4.15
C VAL A 608 -35.87 -20.55 2.96
N VAL A 609 -36.35 -19.86 1.92
CA VAL A 609 -35.58 -19.40 0.77
C VAL A 609 -35.30 -17.92 0.96
N VAL A 610 -34.02 -17.55 1.02
CA VAL A 610 -33.58 -16.16 1.11
C VAL A 610 -33.31 -15.61 -0.27
N CYS A 611 -33.87 -14.45 -0.60
CA CYS A 611 -33.57 -13.72 -1.82
C CYS A 611 -32.71 -12.50 -1.50
N SER A 612 -31.55 -12.32 -2.14
CA SER A 612 -30.73 -11.11 -1.92
C SER A 612 -29.85 -10.77 -3.12
N SER A 613 -29.60 -9.48 -3.33
CA SER A 613 -28.66 -8.97 -4.35
C SER A 613 -27.19 -9.08 -3.92
N ARG A 614 -26.87 -9.84 -2.87
CA ARG A 614 -25.52 -9.94 -2.27
C ARG A 614 -25.05 -11.39 -2.32
N SER A 615 -24.02 -11.67 -3.11
CA SER A 615 -23.51 -13.04 -3.34
C SER A 615 -22.43 -13.47 -2.35
N ASP A 616 -21.64 -12.55 -1.80
CA ASP A 616 -20.40 -12.90 -1.08
C ASP A 616 -20.64 -13.06 0.42
N GLY A 617 -20.42 -14.28 0.94
CA GLY A 617 -20.59 -14.67 2.36
C GLY A 617 -22.04 -14.68 2.88
N TYR A 618 -22.97 -14.06 2.15
CA TYR A 618 -24.40 -14.03 2.45
C TYR A 618 -25.10 -15.40 2.31
N PRO A 619 -24.81 -16.23 1.29
CA PRO A 619 -25.36 -17.58 1.20
C PRO A 619 -24.96 -18.43 2.41
N GLU A 620 -23.71 -18.29 2.88
CA GLU A 620 -23.21 -19.03 4.02
C GLU A 620 -23.84 -18.55 5.33
N LYS A 621 -23.92 -17.23 5.54
CA LYS A 621 -24.66 -16.63 6.67
C LYS A 621 -26.13 -17.02 6.69
N ALA A 622 -26.80 -17.06 5.54
CA ALA A 622 -28.18 -17.50 5.41
C ALA A 622 -28.32 -18.97 5.86
N ARG A 623 -27.41 -19.83 5.39
CA ARG A 623 -27.38 -21.26 5.76
C ARG A 623 -27.10 -21.47 7.25
N GLU A 624 -26.15 -20.74 7.82
CA GLU A 624 -25.85 -20.76 9.26
C GLU A 624 -27.02 -20.26 10.12
N ALA A 625 -27.80 -19.30 9.60
CA ALA A 625 -29.01 -18.82 10.24
C ALA A 625 -30.18 -19.82 10.15
N GLY A 626 -30.08 -20.81 9.26
CA GLY A 626 -31.02 -21.91 9.09
C GLY A 626 -31.79 -21.90 7.76
N ALA A 627 -31.47 -21.03 6.80
CA ALA A 627 -32.12 -21.06 5.49
C ALA A 627 -31.71 -22.30 4.67
N GLU A 628 -32.69 -22.91 4.00
CA GLU A 628 -32.50 -24.10 3.17
C GLU A 628 -31.96 -23.79 1.78
N HIS A 629 -32.19 -22.58 1.30
CA HIS A 629 -31.76 -22.15 -0.01
C HIS A 629 -31.52 -20.64 -0.07
N PHE A 630 -30.63 -20.23 -0.97
CA PHE A 630 -30.31 -18.84 -1.25
C PHE A 630 -30.51 -18.59 -2.74
N LEU A 631 -31.21 -17.51 -3.07
CA LEU A 631 -31.50 -17.07 -4.42
C LEU A 631 -30.89 -15.67 -4.63
N ALA A 632 -29.95 -15.56 -5.57
CA ALA A 632 -29.38 -14.27 -5.94
C ALA A 632 -30.42 -13.45 -6.71
N LYS A 633 -30.62 -12.18 -6.33
CA LYS A 633 -31.37 -11.20 -7.13
C LYS A 633 -30.42 -10.61 -8.18
N PRO A 634 -30.85 -10.44 -9.45
CA PRO A 634 -32.21 -10.65 -9.95
C PRO A 634 -32.50 -12.10 -10.40
N PHE A 635 -33.77 -12.51 -10.39
CA PHE A 635 -34.22 -13.86 -10.73
C PHE A 635 -35.55 -13.85 -11.51
N ASP A 636 -35.79 -14.90 -12.29
CA ASP A 636 -37.03 -15.11 -13.03
C ASP A 636 -37.99 -16.11 -12.36
N ALA A 637 -39.15 -16.35 -12.99
CA ALA A 637 -40.16 -17.26 -12.45
C ALA A 637 -39.72 -18.73 -12.49
N GLU A 638 -38.89 -19.12 -13.46
CA GLU A 638 -38.39 -20.49 -13.57
C GLU A 638 -37.41 -20.82 -12.45
N THR A 639 -36.45 -19.93 -12.20
CA THR A 639 -35.47 -20.04 -11.12
C THR A 639 -36.17 -20.07 -9.76
N LEU A 640 -37.19 -19.21 -9.57
CA LEU A 640 -38.02 -19.22 -8.36
C LEU A 640 -38.77 -20.55 -8.18
N ARG A 641 -39.35 -21.09 -9.25
CA ARG A 641 -40.07 -22.37 -9.25
C ARG A 641 -39.13 -23.54 -8.94
N GLU A 642 -37.92 -23.53 -9.47
CA GLU A 642 -36.90 -24.56 -9.22
C GLU A 642 -36.40 -24.52 -7.77
N ALA A 643 -36.13 -23.33 -7.24
CA ALA A 643 -35.74 -23.13 -5.85
C ALA A 643 -36.81 -23.69 -4.89
N LEU A 644 -38.08 -23.30 -5.08
CA LEU A 644 -39.21 -23.79 -4.28
C LEU A 644 -39.41 -25.31 -4.44
N GLY A 645 -39.35 -25.82 -5.67
CA GLY A 645 -39.46 -27.25 -5.95
C GLY A 645 -38.36 -28.07 -5.26
N THR A 646 -37.15 -27.53 -5.16
CA THR A 646 -36.02 -28.18 -4.48
C THR A 646 -36.24 -28.27 -2.97
N VAL A 647 -36.66 -27.18 -2.32
CA VAL A 647 -36.87 -27.17 -0.87
C VAL A 647 -38.10 -27.98 -0.45
N LEU A 648 -39.18 -27.93 -1.23
CA LEU A 648 -40.41 -28.68 -0.95
C LEU A 648 -40.22 -30.20 -1.13
N ARG A 649 -39.44 -30.64 -2.14
CA ARG A 649 -39.12 -32.08 -2.34
C ARG A 649 -38.27 -32.66 -1.21
N ARG A 650 -37.35 -31.88 -0.64
CA ARG A 650 -36.52 -32.31 0.51
C ARG A 650 -37.37 -32.58 1.75
N GLN A 651 -38.51 -31.91 1.91
CA GLN A 651 -39.44 -32.15 3.00
C GLN A 651 -40.41 -33.32 2.76
N ALA A 652 -40.67 -33.66 1.49
CA ALA A 652 -41.53 -34.78 1.11
C ALA A 652 -40.90 -36.19 1.33
N GLY A 653 -39.66 -36.25 1.87
CA GLY A 653 -39.11 -37.44 2.55
C GLY A 653 -39.94 -37.85 3.79
N PRO A 654 -39.56 -38.87 4.59
CA PRO A 654 -40.46 -39.70 5.43
C PRO A 654 -41.32 -39.01 6.53
N HIS A 655 -41.36 -37.69 6.58
CA HIS A 655 -42.11 -36.87 7.53
C HIS A 655 -43.57 -36.55 7.14
N ARG A 656 -44.01 -36.79 5.89
CA ARG A 656 -45.41 -36.54 5.48
C ARG A 656 -46.45 -37.43 6.19
N GLN A 657 -46.04 -38.47 6.94
CA GLN A 657 -46.94 -39.28 7.77
C GLN A 657 -47.31 -38.64 9.13
N ALA A 658 -46.56 -37.64 9.62
CA ALA A 658 -46.78 -37.06 10.95
C ALA A 658 -47.80 -35.91 10.97
N ALA A 659 -47.86 -35.09 9.90
CA ALA A 659 -48.71 -33.90 9.86
C ALA A 659 -50.21 -34.21 9.66
N VAL A 660 -50.54 -35.24 8.89
CA VAL A 660 -51.93 -35.69 8.66
C VAL A 660 -52.62 -36.12 9.97
N SER A 661 -51.85 -36.47 11.00
CA SER A 661 -52.37 -36.87 12.31
C SER A 661 -52.82 -35.68 13.19
N ARG A 662 -52.41 -34.44 12.90
CA ARG A 662 -52.82 -33.25 13.67
C ARG A 662 -54.11 -32.62 13.16
N GLU A 663 -54.38 -32.71 11.86
CA GLU A 663 -55.58 -32.11 11.25
C GLU A 663 -56.84 -32.97 11.47
N GLN A 664 -56.68 -34.28 11.71
CA GLN A 664 -57.79 -35.18 12.07
C GLN A 664 -58.20 -35.13 13.56
N ALA A 665 -57.53 -34.32 14.38
CA ALA A 665 -57.78 -34.24 15.83
C ALA A 665 -58.58 -33.01 16.29
N ALA A 666 -59.13 -32.21 15.37
CA ALA A 666 -60.08 -31.15 15.72
C ALA A 666 -61.49 -31.74 15.94
N PRO A 667 -62.19 -31.42 17.05
CA PRO A 667 -63.56 -31.89 17.25
C PRO A 667 -64.48 -31.17 16.27
N ARG A 668 -65.29 -31.95 15.54
CA ARG A 668 -66.47 -31.43 14.83
C ARG A 668 -67.50 -30.99 15.88
N GLU A 669 -67.81 -29.70 15.91
CA GLU A 669 -69.09 -29.16 16.40
C GLU A 669 -69.85 -28.51 15.25
#